data_AF-A0AAP0JHX5-F1
#
_entry.id   AF-A0AAP0JHX5-F1
#
_cell.length_a   1.000
_cell.length_b   1.000
_cell.length_c   1.000
_cell.angle_alpha   90.00
_cell.angle_beta   90.00
_cell.angle_gamma   90.00
#
_symmetry.space_group_name_H-M   'P 1'
#
loop_
_entity.id
_entity.type
_entity.pdbx_description
1 polymer ?
#
loop_
_entity_poly.entity_id
_entity_poly.type
_entity_poly.pdbx_seq_one_letter_code
_entity_poly.pdbx_strand_id
1 'polypeptide(L)'
;MEKSNWSANQRGRGRGRGRWGQRWEVVSGGGRAGSSSDWRGSGGDGRGGEEQQQCRSSGPSTAGGGGGGGGGGGRGGGGGRGAGRGRSVQYVPVRERLAGESGSGFSWWIDVGFVMLFWIFDCLFVNYANCVNCGGGGDGGDPLTSMHPEFERMDISESARQSSLPAGTEITPCKRPDSGGKSAVRFIKLLVNHFPVNFDPQCTMLQYDVDIKAVAQGHQRGNIELSKFDLSTIKNKLFSMDPAQFPLSKTAFDGERIICSAVELPTGIFNVDLPRGRGRNARYECTIKLVNELSLDRLEAFLNGNLSVVPRQILQGMDLIMKQNQNRVRIGRSFYSTHFDSKDDLGNGIYASRGYQHSLKTTAQGLVLNVDYSVLPFIKPVGVLDFLWFTLQIDYQNGISPRQKKQIEDALKGLKVKVTHRTTRQKFTISGLTKENINDIVFPLDDPEGKTQPKRVKLVDYFVDKYKKPIKHRNLPSLDLSKNGNMNYVPMEFCELIEGQRYPKEELKGEEARYFRRISLANPGDRRDKICEIVKARDGPLGGDCAKNFNIQVSLKMTEASARIIKPPDLRLGDSQGRSIKCPITREDCQWSFMDKHVPLGRQIEQWAILDLSEGRLNSDRFVRSLITRSSKLGIFMKEPVYYKKCGMDVLSNPDDLRGLLRHIHSKAHRLQILVCVMSRKDSGYKNLKWISETETGILTQCCLVWHANDVQEQYLSNLALKINAKLGGSNVELFDRLPHFEGDGHVMFIGADVNHPPPRNTSCPSIAAVVATMNWPAANRYAARIRPQEHRKEGIQNFGDICLELIHTYGRLHGVKPEKIVVFRDGVSDGQFLMVLNEELMDLKRTLESDGYSPTITVVVAQKRHQTRLFPKDSNRKANVSPGTVVDQTIVHPQDFDFYLCSHHGTLGTSKPCHYTVIYDEHGFSSDEMQRIIYNLCYTFARCTKPVSLVPPIYYADLVAYRGRLYQEALTGYSPLSIASSASVSSSTLSPSSISSFSEHAFKLHGNLENAMFFC
;
A
#
# COMPACT_ATOMS: atom_id res chain seq x y z
N MET A 1 -7.97 45.60 -68.69
CA MET A 1 -9.18 44.82 -68.35
C MET A 1 -9.41 45.02 -66.84
N GLU A 2 -9.95 46.14 -66.35
CA GLU A 2 -11.30 46.75 -66.56
C GLU A 2 -12.41 46.00 -65.79
N LYS A 3 -13.46 46.61 -65.21
CA LYS A 3 -13.89 48.02 -64.99
C LYS A 3 -15.03 47.99 -63.94
N SER A 4 -15.38 49.01 -63.15
CA SER A 4 -14.67 50.13 -62.50
C SER A 4 -15.60 50.68 -61.37
N ASN A 5 -15.09 51.25 -60.27
CA ASN A 5 -15.05 52.70 -59.97
C ASN A 5 -14.37 52.86 -58.59
N TRP A 6 -13.35 53.71 -58.38
CA TRP A 6 -13.35 55.19 -58.34
C TRP A 6 -14.04 55.80 -57.10
N SER A 7 -13.48 56.78 -56.37
CA SER A 7 -12.13 57.40 -56.46
C SER A 7 -11.84 58.38 -55.30
N ALA A 8 -10.55 58.65 -55.04
CA ALA A 8 -10.00 59.93 -54.52
C ALA A 8 -10.34 60.38 -53.06
N ASN A 9 -9.67 61.39 -52.46
CA ASN A 9 -8.22 61.71 -52.37
C ASN A 9 -7.95 62.75 -51.23
N GLN A 10 -6.73 62.77 -50.68
CA GLN A 10 -6.03 63.86 -49.95
C GLN A 10 -6.73 64.78 -48.90
N ARG A 11 -6.07 64.88 -47.72
CA ARG A 11 -5.71 66.09 -46.92
C ARG A 11 -6.79 67.12 -46.53
N GLY A 12 -6.94 67.41 -45.22
CA GLY A 12 -7.64 68.64 -44.77
C GLY A 12 -7.63 68.98 -43.27
N ARG A 13 -6.73 69.90 -42.87
CA ARG A 13 -6.55 70.50 -41.53
C ARG A 13 -7.85 70.91 -40.77
N GLY A 14 -7.95 70.63 -39.46
CA GLY A 14 -9.04 71.12 -38.60
C GLY A 14 -8.69 71.17 -37.09
N ARG A 15 -8.45 72.40 -36.61
CA ARG A 15 -8.10 72.89 -35.25
C ARG A 15 -9.10 72.49 -34.13
N GLY A 16 -8.74 72.41 -32.84
CA GLY A 16 -7.43 72.58 -32.18
C GLY A 16 -7.51 73.05 -30.71
N ARG A 17 -6.33 73.35 -30.10
CA ARG A 17 -6.06 73.74 -28.67
C ARG A 17 -6.13 72.56 -27.68
N GLY A 18 -5.22 72.35 -26.71
CA GLY A 18 -4.09 73.13 -26.16
C GLY A 18 -4.40 73.60 -24.73
N ARG A 19 -3.51 73.62 -23.71
CA ARG A 19 -2.03 73.54 -23.47
C ARG A 19 -1.79 72.70 -22.17
N TRP A 20 -0.62 72.41 -21.58
CA TRP A 20 0.84 72.25 -21.86
C TRP A 20 1.48 71.68 -20.56
N GLY A 21 2.73 71.20 -20.47
CA GLY A 21 3.75 70.92 -21.51
C GLY A 21 5.21 71.00 -21.01
N GLN A 22 6.15 70.62 -21.90
CA GLN A 22 7.63 70.80 -21.85
C GLN A 22 8.42 69.94 -20.83
N ARG A 23 9.72 69.60 -21.02
CA ARG A 23 10.76 69.85 -22.06
C ARG A 23 11.75 68.64 -22.05
N TRP A 24 12.19 67.95 -23.12
CA TRP A 24 12.95 68.28 -24.36
C TRP A 24 14.46 68.57 -24.19
N GLU A 25 15.30 67.76 -24.89
CA GLU A 25 16.66 67.99 -25.50
C GLU A 25 17.62 66.77 -25.33
N VAL A 26 18.73 66.53 -26.08
CA VAL A 26 18.96 66.47 -27.56
C VAL A 26 20.35 65.83 -27.89
N VAL A 27 20.40 64.83 -28.79
CA VAL A 27 21.45 64.47 -29.82
C VAL A 27 22.95 64.14 -29.48
N SER A 28 23.49 63.11 -30.19
CA SER A 28 24.88 62.85 -30.70
C SER A 28 25.90 61.91 -29.99
N GLY A 29 26.73 61.23 -30.81
CA GLY A 29 27.96 60.46 -30.46
C GLY A 29 27.85 58.91 -30.51
N GLY A 30 28.80 58.12 -31.04
CA GLY A 30 30.09 58.52 -31.65
C GLY A 30 31.08 57.46 -32.24
N GLY A 31 30.91 56.12 -32.06
CA GLY A 31 31.60 55.06 -32.87
C GLY A 31 33.03 54.56 -32.52
N ARG A 32 33.32 53.31 -32.95
CA ARG A 32 34.63 52.59 -33.17
C ARG A 32 35.63 52.40 -31.99
N ALA A 33 36.59 51.45 -31.97
CA ALA A 33 36.77 50.11 -32.60
C ALA A 33 38.06 49.41 -32.05
N GLY A 34 38.25 48.08 -32.28
CA GLY A 34 39.48 47.30 -32.00
C GLY A 34 39.45 46.50 -30.67
N SER A 35 39.81 45.20 -30.54
CA SER A 35 41.00 44.39 -30.96
C SER A 35 42.23 44.62 -30.06
N SER A 36 43.04 43.63 -29.63
CA SER A 36 43.36 42.32 -30.23
C SER A 36 43.97 41.31 -29.21
N SER A 37 44.52 40.17 -29.70
CA SER A 37 45.36 39.13 -29.05
C SER A 37 44.74 38.30 -27.91
N ASP A 38 44.59 36.95 -27.90
CA ASP A 38 45.07 35.77 -28.68
C ASP A 38 46.16 34.91 -27.98
N TRP A 39 46.20 33.60 -28.29
CA TRP A 39 47.10 32.52 -27.83
C TRP A 39 46.94 32.01 -26.38
N ARG A 40 47.40 30.79 -26.02
CA ARG A 40 47.18 29.41 -26.57
C ARG A 40 47.94 28.39 -25.69
N GLY A 41 47.32 27.23 -25.43
CA GLY A 41 47.94 25.99 -24.93
C GLY A 41 48.30 25.91 -23.43
N SER A 42 48.78 24.77 -22.88
CA SER A 42 48.52 23.33 -23.13
C SER A 42 49.44 22.45 -22.25
N GLY A 43 48.89 21.43 -21.56
CA GLY A 43 49.66 20.45 -20.77
C GLY A 43 50.15 20.95 -19.39
N GLY A 44 50.47 20.09 -18.42
CA GLY A 44 50.34 18.62 -18.35
C GLY A 44 50.85 18.03 -17.02
N ASP A 45 50.37 16.83 -16.67
CA ASP A 45 50.84 15.79 -15.73
C ASP A 45 51.66 16.08 -14.43
N GLY A 46 51.34 15.35 -13.35
CA GLY A 46 52.15 15.22 -12.12
C GLY A 46 51.51 14.27 -11.07
N ARG A 47 52.32 13.47 -10.34
CA ARG A 47 51.87 12.41 -9.38
C ARG A 47 52.64 12.41 -8.04
N GLY A 48 52.04 11.81 -6.99
CA GLY A 48 52.69 11.36 -5.73
C GLY A 48 52.71 12.41 -4.59
N GLY A 49 52.78 12.10 -3.29
CA GLY A 49 52.69 10.85 -2.49
C GLY A 49 51.93 11.13 -1.17
N GLU A 50 51.49 10.19 -0.31
CA GLU A 50 52.26 9.29 0.59
C GLU A 50 53.22 10.03 1.56
N GLU A 51 53.28 9.77 2.88
CA GLU A 51 52.43 8.96 3.79
C GLU A 51 52.70 9.28 5.30
N GLN A 52 51.80 8.88 6.21
CA GLN A 52 52.02 8.69 7.69
C GLN A 52 52.44 9.92 8.55
N GLN A 53 52.52 9.91 9.90
CA GLN A 53 52.50 8.84 10.92
C GLN A 53 51.71 9.20 12.21
N GLN A 54 51.88 8.48 13.34
CA GLN A 54 50.88 8.31 14.41
C GLN A 54 51.19 8.98 15.78
N CYS A 55 50.12 9.10 16.60
CA CYS A 55 49.95 8.56 17.98
C CYS A 55 49.91 9.50 19.23
N ARG A 56 48.86 9.26 20.06
CA ARG A 56 48.74 9.47 21.55
C ARG A 56 48.74 10.93 22.08
N SER A 57 48.28 11.24 23.31
CA SER A 57 47.10 10.78 24.09
C SER A 57 46.83 11.69 25.34
N SER A 58 45.55 11.87 25.69
CA SER A 58 44.99 12.10 27.07
C SER A 58 45.44 13.27 27.98
N GLY A 59 44.59 14.33 28.07
CA GLY A 59 44.22 15.07 29.31
C GLY A 59 45.25 16.02 29.97
N PRO A 60 44.90 16.71 31.08
CA PRO A 60 43.61 16.78 31.80
C PRO A 60 43.04 18.24 31.91
N SER A 61 42.24 18.55 32.95
CA SER A 61 41.44 19.77 33.13
C SER A 61 41.53 20.37 34.55
N THR A 62 41.31 21.70 34.76
CA THR A 62 40.34 22.29 35.75
C THR A 62 40.38 23.84 35.93
N ALA A 63 39.22 24.42 36.25
CA ALA A 63 38.92 25.56 37.17
C ALA A 63 39.35 27.05 36.93
N GLY A 64 38.40 27.99 37.17
CA GLY A 64 38.63 29.11 38.13
C GLY A 64 38.30 30.59 37.77
N GLY A 65 37.08 31.11 38.05
CA GLY A 65 36.74 32.55 38.29
C GLY A 65 36.81 33.55 37.10
N GLY A 66 36.30 34.80 37.16
CA GLY A 66 35.31 35.39 38.08
C GLY A 66 35.35 36.95 38.24
N GLY A 67 34.23 37.68 38.00
CA GLY A 67 33.89 38.98 38.66
C GLY A 67 33.80 40.30 37.85
N GLY A 68 32.79 41.15 38.18
CA GLY A 68 32.70 42.61 37.91
C GLY A 68 32.12 43.08 36.55
N GLY A 69 31.40 44.22 36.41
CA GLY A 69 30.83 45.18 37.40
C GLY A 69 30.26 46.48 36.76
N GLY A 70 29.23 47.12 37.37
CA GLY A 70 28.56 48.38 36.92
C GLY A 70 27.35 48.17 35.98
N GLY A 71 26.30 49.01 35.87
CA GLY A 71 25.94 50.32 36.45
C GLY A 71 25.57 51.35 35.34
N GLY A 72 24.53 52.20 35.38
CA GLY A 72 23.35 52.35 36.26
C GLY A 72 22.63 53.71 36.03
N GLY A 73 21.29 53.80 36.22
CA GLY A 73 20.53 55.08 36.33
C GLY A 73 19.38 55.32 35.33
N GLY A 74 18.35 56.09 35.75
CA GLY A 74 17.19 56.53 34.91
C GLY A 74 15.82 55.99 35.34
N ARG A 75 15.33 56.25 36.57
CA ARG A 75 14.50 57.41 37.02
C ARG A 75 13.03 57.47 36.51
N GLY A 76 12.11 57.44 37.47
CA GLY A 76 10.71 57.87 37.34
C GLY A 76 9.70 56.74 37.07
N GLY A 77 8.55 56.62 37.78
CA GLY A 77 8.11 57.36 38.97
C GLY A 77 6.59 57.30 39.14
N GLY A 78 6.11 56.97 40.34
CA GLY A 78 4.67 56.88 40.66
C GLY A 78 4.33 55.56 41.37
N GLY A 79 3.76 55.64 42.57
CA GLY A 79 3.47 54.46 43.40
C GLY A 79 2.03 54.45 43.93
N GLY A 80 1.62 53.30 44.46
CA GLY A 80 0.33 53.11 45.12
C GLY A 80 0.38 51.88 46.04
N ARG A 81 0.04 52.05 47.32
CA ARG A 81 0.01 50.96 48.31
C ARG A 81 -1.39 50.34 48.36
N GLY A 82 -1.48 49.02 48.51
CA GLY A 82 -2.72 48.31 48.80
C GLY A 82 -2.47 46.82 48.97
N ALA A 83 -2.82 46.26 50.14
CA ALA A 83 -2.58 44.85 50.46
C ALA A 83 -3.91 44.14 50.77
N GLY A 84 -4.04 42.86 50.38
CA GLY A 84 -5.13 42.02 50.89
C GLY A 84 -5.54 40.84 50.00
N ARG A 85 -5.23 39.62 50.47
CA ARG A 85 -6.03 38.37 50.38
C ARG A 85 -6.97 38.18 49.17
N GLY A 86 -6.71 37.17 48.33
CA GLY A 86 -7.68 36.64 47.37
C GLY A 86 -7.39 35.20 46.97
N ARG A 87 -8.41 34.31 47.00
CA ARG A 87 -8.27 32.90 46.56
C ARG A 87 -8.28 32.79 45.04
N SER A 88 -7.57 31.76 44.56
CA SER A 88 -7.66 31.14 43.24
C SER A 88 -9.07 30.98 42.65
N VAL A 89 -9.23 31.25 41.34
CA VAL A 89 -9.90 30.39 40.32
C VAL A 89 -9.69 31.01 38.91
N GLN A 90 -9.69 30.15 37.87
CA GLN A 90 -9.80 30.36 36.40
C GLN A 90 -9.83 31.83 35.85
N TYR A 91 -9.11 32.20 34.79
CA TYR A 91 -9.46 31.83 33.39
C TYR A 91 -8.34 32.09 32.34
N VAL A 92 -8.65 31.71 31.09
CA VAL A 92 -7.97 31.94 29.79
C VAL A 92 -7.40 33.36 29.55
N PRO A 93 -6.28 33.49 28.79
CA PRO A 93 -6.02 34.66 27.94
C PRO A 93 -6.22 34.37 26.44
N VAL A 94 -6.76 35.35 25.70
CA VAL A 94 -7.02 35.29 24.25
C VAL A 94 -5.91 36.01 23.47
N ARG A 95 -5.32 35.30 22.50
CA ARG A 95 -4.83 35.78 21.19
C ARG A 95 -4.75 37.32 20.99
N GLU A 96 -3.54 37.87 21.07
CA GLU A 96 -3.21 39.14 20.42
C GLU A 96 -2.58 38.94 19.03
N ARG A 97 -2.55 40.01 18.22
CA ARG A 97 -1.95 40.06 16.89
C ARG A 97 -0.68 40.92 16.94
N LEU A 98 0.38 40.45 16.31
CA LEU A 98 1.40 41.33 15.71
C LEU A 98 1.51 41.01 14.22
N ALA A 99 1.68 42.05 13.41
CA ALA A 99 1.96 41.94 11.98
C ALA A 99 3.40 42.40 11.72
N GLY A 100 4.12 41.68 10.87
CA GLY A 100 5.55 41.92 10.62
C GLY A 100 6.15 40.96 9.60
N GLU A 101 6.13 41.37 8.34
CA GLU A 101 7.18 41.17 7.32
C GLU A 101 7.74 39.75 7.04
N SER A 102 7.24 39.19 5.92
CA SER A 102 8.01 38.53 4.85
C SER A 102 9.30 37.72 5.16
N GLY A 103 9.22 36.39 4.99
CA GLY A 103 10.42 35.54 4.86
C GLY A 103 10.13 34.10 4.39
N SER A 104 10.36 33.80 3.11
CA SER A 104 10.37 32.45 2.49
C SER A 104 9.13 31.54 2.68
N GLY A 105 8.35 31.34 1.61
CA GLY A 105 7.16 30.48 1.65
C GLY A 105 7.46 28.98 1.58
N PHE A 106 7.22 28.24 2.68
CA PHE A 106 7.22 26.78 2.69
C PHE A 106 5.95 26.20 2.05
N SER A 107 6.06 25.78 0.78
CA SER A 107 4.96 25.14 0.05
C SER A 107 4.64 23.73 0.57
N TRP A 108 3.37 23.48 0.90
CA TRP A 108 2.89 22.18 1.41
C TRP A 108 2.46 21.25 0.27
N TRP A 109 3.36 20.36 -0.14
CA TRP A 109 3.10 19.37 -1.18
C TRP A 109 2.29 18.17 -0.65
N ILE A 110 1.02 18.06 -1.05
CA ILE A 110 0.20 16.85 -0.86
C ILE A 110 0.16 16.08 -2.19
N ASP A 111 0.95 15.01 -2.26
CA ASP A 111 1.18 14.28 -3.50
C ASP A 111 0.07 13.26 -3.78
N VAL A 112 -0.65 13.44 -4.89
CA VAL A 112 -1.92 12.74 -5.20
C VAL A 112 -1.74 11.22 -5.40
N GLY A 113 -0.51 10.75 -5.61
CA GLY A 113 -0.19 9.32 -5.68
C GLY A 113 -0.32 8.56 -4.34
N PHE A 114 -0.26 9.25 -3.19
CA PHE A 114 -0.21 8.58 -1.88
C PHE A 114 -1.58 8.22 -1.29
N VAL A 115 -2.67 8.84 -1.79
CA VAL A 115 -4.02 8.72 -1.21
C VAL A 115 -4.71 7.37 -1.53
N MET A 116 -4.26 6.65 -2.56
CA MET A 116 -4.85 5.35 -2.94
C MET A 116 -4.35 4.18 -2.07
N LEU A 117 -3.15 4.28 -1.49
CA LEU A 117 -2.64 3.37 -0.44
C LEU A 117 -3.37 3.54 0.91
N PHE A 118 -4.32 4.47 0.99
CA PHE A 118 -5.03 4.88 2.22
C PHE A 118 -6.49 4.40 2.29
N TRP A 119 -6.96 3.58 1.35
CA TRP A 119 -8.34 3.05 1.32
C TRP A 119 -8.44 1.52 1.52
N ILE A 120 -7.36 0.85 1.97
CA ILE A 120 -7.28 -0.62 2.02
C ILE A 120 -8.05 -1.24 3.22
N PHE A 121 -8.69 -0.44 4.09
CA PHE A 121 -9.20 -0.92 5.40
C PHE A 121 -10.57 -0.39 5.90
N ASP A 122 -11.23 0.57 5.22
CA ASP A 122 -12.26 1.44 5.84
C ASP A 122 -13.73 0.98 5.73
N CYS A 123 -14.02 -0.33 5.81
CA CYS A 123 -15.41 -0.84 5.89
C CYS A 123 -15.57 -2.07 6.81
N LEU A 124 -16.00 -1.83 8.07
CA LEU A 124 -16.28 -2.86 9.08
C LEU A 124 -17.61 -2.62 9.83
N PHE A 125 -18.60 -3.47 9.54
CA PHE A 125 -19.76 -3.91 10.37
C PHE A 125 -20.66 -2.95 11.19
N VAL A 126 -21.99 -3.14 11.04
CA VAL A 126 -22.85 -3.74 12.09
C VAL A 126 -24.22 -4.21 11.56
N ASN A 127 -24.90 -5.10 12.31
CA ASN A 127 -26.10 -5.88 11.94
C ASN A 127 -27.27 -5.75 12.96
N TYR A 128 -28.39 -6.46 12.66
CA TYR A 128 -29.53 -6.90 13.51
C TYR A 128 -30.72 -5.92 13.75
N ALA A 129 -31.97 -6.35 14.05
CA ALA A 129 -32.84 -7.49 13.61
C ALA A 129 -34.11 -7.56 14.52
N ASN A 130 -35.29 -7.99 14.01
CA ASN A 130 -36.23 -8.97 14.62
C ASN A 130 -37.61 -9.11 13.90
N CYS A 131 -38.35 -10.16 14.25
CA CYS A 131 -39.46 -10.80 13.49
C CYS A 131 -40.89 -10.34 13.85
N VAL A 132 -41.91 -10.76 13.05
CA VAL A 132 -43.10 -11.57 13.44
C VAL A 132 -44.09 -11.77 12.24
N ASN A 133 -44.70 -12.98 12.14
CA ASN A 133 -45.89 -13.50 11.39
C ASN A 133 -46.67 -12.60 10.36
N CYS A 134 -47.31 -13.06 9.26
CA CYS A 134 -47.50 -14.32 8.46
C CYS A 134 -48.34 -13.94 7.18
N GLY A 135 -48.66 -14.77 6.16
CA GLY A 135 -48.27 -16.15 5.76
C GLY A 135 -49.35 -16.88 4.92
N GLY A 136 -49.05 -17.27 3.66
CA GLY A 136 -49.91 -18.04 2.70
C GLY A 136 -50.56 -17.21 1.56
N GLY A 137 -50.77 -17.68 0.30
CA GLY A 137 -50.31 -18.92 -0.39
C GLY A 137 -50.90 -19.10 -1.84
N GLY A 138 -50.18 -19.80 -2.75
CA GLY A 138 -50.61 -20.28 -4.11
C GLY A 138 -50.63 -19.27 -5.28
N ASP A 139 -50.65 -19.63 -6.59
CA ASP A 139 -50.24 -20.86 -7.34
C ASP A 139 -50.22 -20.61 -8.89
N GLY A 140 -49.52 -21.43 -9.71
CA GLY A 140 -49.41 -21.36 -11.21
C GLY A 140 -48.51 -20.22 -11.77
N GLY A 141 -48.03 -20.13 -13.04
CA GLY A 141 -48.09 -20.90 -14.32
C GLY A 141 -47.85 -19.91 -15.52
N ASP A 142 -47.40 -20.20 -16.75
CA ASP A 142 -46.82 -21.39 -17.44
C ASP A 142 -46.03 -20.94 -18.74
N PRO A 143 -45.38 -21.81 -19.57
CA PRO A 143 -44.29 -21.42 -20.51
C PRO A 143 -44.63 -21.39 -22.03
N LEU A 144 -43.66 -20.98 -22.89
CA LEU A 144 -43.52 -21.36 -24.33
C LEU A 144 -42.11 -21.02 -24.93
N THR A 145 -41.84 -21.29 -26.23
CA THR A 145 -40.51 -21.80 -26.69
C THR A 145 -39.95 -21.28 -28.05
N SER A 146 -38.62 -21.37 -28.25
CA SER A 146 -37.87 -21.50 -29.54
C SER A 146 -37.69 -20.24 -30.44
N MET A 147 -36.83 -20.16 -31.49
CA MET A 147 -36.01 -21.12 -32.29
C MET A 147 -34.65 -20.49 -32.79
N HIS A 148 -33.82 -21.26 -33.50
CA HIS A 148 -32.49 -20.89 -34.08
C HIS A 148 -32.32 -21.46 -35.52
N PRO A 149 -31.47 -20.87 -36.40
CA PRO A 149 -30.93 -21.53 -37.61
C PRO A 149 -29.37 -21.59 -37.69
N GLU A 150 -28.83 -22.32 -38.68
CA GLU A 150 -27.41 -22.72 -38.85
C GLU A 150 -26.81 -22.41 -40.25
N PHE A 151 -25.57 -22.89 -40.50
CA PHE A 151 -24.77 -22.96 -41.75
C PHE A 151 -24.00 -21.67 -42.15
N GLU A 152 -22.84 -21.71 -42.81
CA GLU A 152 -22.11 -22.82 -43.48
C GLU A 152 -20.55 -22.68 -43.37
N ARG A 153 -19.75 -23.64 -43.88
CA ARG A 153 -18.27 -23.66 -43.84
C ARG A 153 -17.60 -23.39 -45.20
N MET A 154 -16.36 -22.89 -45.20
CA MET A 154 -15.42 -22.94 -46.34
C MET A 154 -13.97 -23.16 -45.84
N ASP A 155 -13.18 -23.95 -46.58
CA ASP A 155 -11.77 -24.26 -46.29
C ASP A 155 -10.81 -23.50 -47.23
N ILE A 156 -9.71 -22.93 -46.71
CA ILE A 156 -8.55 -22.47 -47.50
C ILE A 156 -7.23 -22.82 -46.77
N SER A 157 -6.28 -23.32 -47.56
CA SER A 157 -4.93 -23.84 -47.25
C SER A 157 -4.14 -23.28 -46.06
N GLU A 158 -3.49 -24.21 -45.32
CA GLU A 158 -2.47 -23.92 -44.31
C GLU A 158 -1.13 -23.44 -44.88
N SER A 159 -0.41 -22.62 -44.10
CA SER A 159 1.07 -22.54 -44.14
C SER A 159 1.63 -22.31 -42.73
N ALA A 160 1.23 -23.17 -41.79
CA ALA A 160 1.57 -23.05 -40.38
C ALA A 160 3.09 -23.20 -40.13
N ARG A 161 3.69 -22.19 -39.48
CA ARG A 161 5.01 -22.34 -38.85
C ARG A 161 4.81 -23.14 -37.55
N GLN A 162 5.38 -24.34 -37.48
CA GLN A 162 5.21 -25.22 -36.32
C GLN A 162 5.91 -24.65 -35.07
N SER A 163 5.12 -24.35 -34.04
CA SER A 163 5.56 -24.01 -32.68
C SER A 163 5.16 -25.12 -31.68
N SER A 164 5.44 -26.37 -32.02
CA SER A 164 5.05 -27.54 -31.22
C SER A 164 5.93 -27.70 -29.96
N LEU A 165 5.53 -27.10 -28.85
CA LEU A 165 6.01 -27.51 -27.52
C LEU A 165 5.42 -28.91 -27.19
N PRO A 166 6.25 -29.91 -26.79
CA PRO A 166 5.74 -31.23 -26.45
C PRO A 166 4.94 -31.18 -25.14
N ALA A 167 3.72 -31.73 -25.20
CA ALA A 167 2.79 -31.75 -24.07
C ALA A 167 3.40 -32.44 -22.84
N GLY A 168 3.39 -31.75 -21.70
CA GLY A 168 3.91 -32.25 -20.42
C GLY A 168 5.20 -31.59 -19.92
N THR A 169 5.77 -30.63 -20.65
CA THR A 169 6.95 -29.86 -20.18
C THR A 169 6.51 -28.64 -19.35
N GLU A 170 6.90 -28.57 -18.08
CA GLU A 170 6.65 -27.39 -17.22
C GLU A 170 7.47 -26.18 -17.71
N ILE A 171 6.82 -25.03 -17.90
CA ILE A 171 7.48 -23.78 -18.29
C ILE A 171 8.15 -23.19 -17.05
N THR A 172 9.49 -23.12 -17.08
CA THR A 172 10.32 -22.49 -16.05
C THR A 172 10.64 -21.04 -16.39
N PRO A 173 10.93 -20.16 -15.40
CA PRO A 173 11.35 -18.78 -15.65
C PRO A 173 12.54 -18.66 -16.60
N CYS A 174 12.48 -17.70 -17.53
CA CYS A 174 13.57 -17.46 -18.47
C CYS A 174 14.85 -16.93 -17.79
N LYS A 175 16.00 -17.46 -18.21
CA LYS A 175 17.32 -16.97 -17.79
C LYS A 175 17.65 -15.63 -18.41
N ARG A 176 18.60 -14.91 -17.82
CA ARG A 176 19.11 -13.62 -18.29
C ARG A 176 19.86 -13.75 -19.64
N PRO A 177 19.36 -13.18 -20.77
CA PRO A 177 20.08 -13.17 -22.05
C PRO A 177 21.44 -12.47 -22.08
N ASP A 178 21.76 -11.59 -21.11
CA ASP A 178 23.00 -10.78 -21.13
C ASP A 178 23.63 -10.57 -19.75
N SER A 179 24.76 -9.88 -19.70
CA SER A 179 25.50 -9.52 -18.49
C SER A 179 24.89 -8.32 -17.71
N GLY A 180 23.60 -8.06 -17.89
CA GLY A 180 22.99 -6.77 -17.58
C GLY A 180 23.22 -5.73 -18.68
N GLY A 181 22.36 -4.71 -18.68
CA GLY A 181 22.33 -3.65 -19.67
C GLY A 181 23.55 -2.72 -19.59
N LYS A 182 23.81 -2.00 -20.69
CA LYS A 182 25.01 -1.17 -20.89
C LYS A 182 24.68 0.30 -21.06
N SER A 183 23.44 0.62 -21.46
CA SER A 183 22.95 1.97 -21.72
C SER A 183 22.89 2.78 -20.43
N ALA A 184 23.53 3.95 -20.42
CA ALA A 184 23.50 4.88 -19.30
C ALA A 184 23.78 6.31 -19.76
N VAL A 185 23.12 7.29 -19.16
CA VAL A 185 23.52 8.71 -19.19
C VAL A 185 24.55 9.00 -18.08
N ARG A 186 24.47 8.28 -16.96
CA ARG A 186 25.41 8.38 -15.84
C ARG A 186 25.48 7.04 -15.09
N PHE A 187 26.69 6.64 -14.71
CA PHE A 187 26.90 5.56 -13.73
C PHE A 187 27.00 6.17 -12.32
N ILE A 188 26.45 5.49 -11.30
CA ILE A 188 26.52 5.90 -9.90
C ILE A 188 26.84 4.71 -8.99
N LYS A 189 27.49 4.96 -7.85
CA LYS A 189 27.67 3.97 -6.79
C LYS A 189 26.56 4.11 -5.75
N LEU A 190 25.99 2.97 -5.36
CA LEU A 190 24.91 2.87 -4.38
C LEU A 190 25.38 2.06 -3.17
N LEU A 191 24.83 2.40 -2.00
CA LEU A 191 24.72 1.49 -0.87
C LEU A 191 23.33 0.85 -0.90
N VAL A 192 23.26 -0.45 -0.62
CA VAL A 192 22.01 -1.22 -0.57
C VAL A 192 21.86 -1.79 0.83
N ASN A 193 20.63 -1.86 1.36
CA ASN A 193 20.34 -2.45 2.68
C ASN A 193 20.44 -3.99 2.72
N HIS A 194 21.32 -4.56 1.90
CA HIS A 194 21.70 -5.96 1.84
C HIS A 194 23.06 -6.12 2.52
N PHE A 195 23.18 -7.05 3.44
CA PHE A 195 24.38 -7.34 4.20
C PHE A 195 24.86 -8.75 3.82
N PRO A 196 26.04 -8.91 3.18
CA PRO A 196 26.54 -10.22 2.75
C PRO A 196 26.61 -11.24 3.89
N VAL A 197 26.22 -12.48 3.58
CA VAL A 197 26.16 -13.61 4.50
C VAL A 197 27.13 -14.69 4.02
N ASN A 198 28.17 -14.92 4.81
CA ASN A 198 29.10 -16.02 4.62
C ASN A 198 28.62 -17.23 5.42
N PHE A 199 28.74 -18.41 4.85
CA PHE A 199 28.46 -19.70 5.49
C PHE A 199 29.52 -20.70 5.05
N ASP A 200 29.68 -21.79 5.81
CA ASP A 200 30.56 -22.90 5.45
C ASP A 200 29.79 -23.92 4.60
N PRO A 201 30.18 -24.19 3.33
CA PRO A 201 29.52 -25.17 2.48
C PRO A 201 29.58 -26.61 3.03
N GLN A 202 30.58 -26.94 3.85
CA GLN A 202 30.73 -28.27 4.44
C GLN A 202 29.79 -28.50 5.63
N CYS A 203 29.17 -27.45 6.18
CA CYS A 203 28.20 -27.58 7.24
C CYS A 203 26.87 -28.14 6.73
N THR A 204 26.27 -29.04 7.52
CA THR A 204 24.93 -29.58 7.31
C THR A 204 24.02 -29.16 8.47
N MET A 205 22.86 -28.60 8.14
CA MET A 205 21.83 -28.28 9.15
C MET A 205 20.86 -29.45 9.27
N LEU A 206 20.52 -29.85 10.50
CA LEU A 206 19.59 -30.95 10.73
C LEU A 206 18.18 -30.41 11.01
N GLN A 207 17.20 -30.84 10.22
CA GLN A 207 15.80 -30.41 10.35
C GLN A 207 14.97 -31.49 11.05
N TYR A 208 14.30 -31.10 12.13
CA TYR A 208 13.42 -31.97 12.92
C TYR A 208 11.97 -31.48 12.89
N ASP A 209 11.03 -32.42 12.88
CA ASP A 209 9.60 -32.18 13.17
C ASP A 209 9.31 -32.46 14.65
N VAL A 210 8.43 -31.65 15.23
CA VAL A 210 8.10 -31.66 16.66
C VAL A 210 6.58 -31.60 16.85
N ASP A 211 6.04 -32.63 17.50
CA ASP A 211 4.62 -32.74 17.83
C ASP A 211 4.46 -32.73 19.35
N ILE A 212 3.68 -31.77 19.88
CA ILE A 212 3.50 -31.54 21.31
C ILE A 212 2.03 -31.69 21.69
N LYS A 213 1.72 -32.70 22.50
CA LYS A 213 0.38 -33.04 22.95
C LYS A 213 0.25 -32.92 24.47
N ALA A 214 -0.93 -32.55 24.95
CA ALA A 214 -1.23 -32.59 26.38
C ALA A 214 -1.65 -34.01 26.80
N VAL A 215 -0.99 -34.59 27.79
CA VAL A 215 -1.32 -35.93 28.32
C VAL A 215 -2.52 -35.79 29.26
N ALA A 216 -3.64 -36.43 28.91
CA ALA A 216 -4.89 -36.32 29.65
C ALA A 216 -4.81 -37.03 31.01
N GLN A 217 -5.04 -36.29 32.09
CA GLN A 217 -5.21 -36.84 33.44
C GLN A 217 -6.71 -36.88 33.78
N GLY A 218 -7.29 -38.07 33.82
CA GLY A 218 -8.72 -38.29 34.11
C GLY A 218 -9.66 -38.14 32.90
N HIS A 219 -10.96 -38.15 33.15
CA HIS A 219 -12.02 -38.35 32.13
C HIS A 219 -12.21 -37.22 31.09
N GLN A 220 -11.37 -36.18 31.04
CA GLN A 220 -11.44 -35.17 29.98
C GLN A 220 -10.68 -35.59 28.72
N ARG A 221 -11.30 -36.46 27.91
CA ARG A 221 -10.91 -36.71 26.50
C ARG A 221 -11.30 -35.52 25.62
N GLY A 222 -10.64 -34.38 25.82
CA GLY A 222 -10.72 -33.21 24.94
C GLY A 222 -9.35 -32.89 24.37
N ASN A 223 -9.25 -32.69 23.05
CA ASN A 223 -7.98 -32.36 22.42
C ASN A 223 -7.59 -30.91 22.79
N ILE A 224 -6.62 -30.74 23.69
CA ILE A 224 -6.25 -29.41 24.23
C ILE A 224 -5.40 -28.68 23.19
N GLU A 225 -6.04 -27.80 22.41
CA GLU A 225 -5.35 -26.91 21.48
C GLU A 225 -4.35 -25.99 22.22
N LEU A 226 -3.07 -26.11 21.87
CA LEU A 226 -1.96 -25.36 22.45
C LEU A 226 -1.60 -24.16 21.57
N SER A 227 -1.36 -23.00 22.17
CA SER A 227 -0.91 -21.83 21.39
C SER A 227 0.61 -21.91 21.12
N LYS A 228 1.09 -21.18 20.11
CA LYS A 228 2.54 -21.05 19.82
C LYS A 228 3.39 -20.66 21.04
N PHE A 229 2.80 -19.90 21.97
CA PHE A 229 3.46 -19.54 23.22
C PHE A 229 3.59 -20.74 24.18
N ASP A 230 2.56 -21.58 24.28
CA ASP A 230 2.58 -22.80 25.08
C ASP A 230 3.59 -23.80 24.47
N LEU A 231 3.55 -24.02 23.14
CA LEU A 231 4.49 -24.87 22.41
C LEU A 231 5.96 -24.45 22.63
N SER A 232 6.26 -23.16 22.44
CA SER A 232 7.60 -22.60 22.69
C SER A 232 8.01 -22.71 24.17
N THR A 233 7.08 -22.53 25.11
CA THR A 233 7.35 -22.72 26.54
C THR A 233 7.67 -24.17 26.89
N ILE A 234 6.95 -25.13 26.30
CA ILE A 234 7.18 -26.58 26.50
C ILE A 234 8.54 -26.99 25.89
N LYS A 235 8.83 -26.57 24.65
CA LYS A 235 10.15 -26.79 23.99
C LYS A 235 11.29 -26.23 24.83
N ASN A 236 11.18 -24.98 25.27
CA ASN A 236 12.23 -24.34 26.09
C ASN A 236 12.34 -24.97 27.48
N LYS A 237 11.27 -25.56 28.03
CA LYS A 237 11.37 -26.34 29.28
C LYS A 237 12.09 -27.66 29.08
N LEU A 238 11.77 -28.42 28.04
CA LEU A 238 12.50 -29.66 27.68
C LEU A 238 14.00 -29.39 27.51
N PHE A 239 14.34 -28.38 26.69
CA PHE A 239 15.71 -27.99 26.38
C PHE A 239 16.47 -27.35 27.57
N SER A 240 15.79 -27.01 28.66
CA SER A 240 16.41 -26.57 29.92
C SER A 240 16.41 -27.64 31.01
N MET A 241 15.89 -28.85 30.73
CA MET A 241 16.02 -30.01 31.62
C MET A 241 17.28 -30.82 31.30
N ASP A 242 17.64 -30.96 30.02
CA ASP A 242 18.96 -31.46 29.62
C ASP A 242 19.58 -30.56 28.53
N PRO A 243 20.36 -29.53 28.94
CA PRO A 243 21.03 -28.63 28.01
C PRO A 243 22.21 -29.27 27.25
N ALA A 244 22.68 -30.46 27.65
CA ALA A 244 23.79 -31.14 26.99
C ALA A 244 23.29 -31.92 25.76
N GLN A 245 22.16 -32.62 25.90
CA GLN A 245 21.47 -33.28 24.80
C GLN A 245 20.65 -32.29 23.92
N PHE A 246 20.15 -31.20 24.50
CA PHE A 246 19.27 -30.25 23.81
C PHE A 246 19.78 -28.80 23.88
N PRO A 247 20.90 -28.45 23.23
CA PRO A 247 21.50 -27.12 23.30
C PRO A 247 20.63 -26.03 22.67
N LEU A 248 20.05 -25.17 23.52
CA LEU A 248 19.27 -23.98 23.10
C LEU A 248 20.06 -23.02 22.21
N SER A 249 21.37 -22.89 22.42
CA SER A 249 22.26 -22.01 21.64
C SER A 249 22.49 -22.47 20.21
N LYS A 250 22.35 -23.79 19.95
CA LYS A 250 22.53 -24.43 18.64
C LYS A 250 21.21 -24.81 17.94
N THR A 251 20.06 -24.33 18.43
CA THR A 251 18.75 -24.66 17.85
C THR A 251 17.83 -23.46 17.64
N ALA A 252 17.21 -23.42 16.46
CA ALA A 252 16.14 -22.49 16.09
C ALA A 252 14.79 -23.23 16.01
N PHE A 253 13.69 -22.55 16.32
CA PHE A 253 12.35 -23.15 16.35
C PHE A 253 11.32 -22.17 15.77
N ASP A 254 10.47 -22.64 14.84
CA ASP A 254 9.48 -21.80 14.14
C ASP A 254 8.35 -21.26 15.04
N GLY A 255 8.14 -21.90 16.19
CA GLY A 255 7.05 -21.62 17.14
C GLY A 255 5.84 -22.55 17.01
N GLU A 256 5.92 -23.58 16.15
CA GLU A 256 4.88 -24.56 15.86
C GLU A 256 5.40 -25.99 15.83
N ARG A 257 6.32 -26.34 14.92
CA ARG A 257 6.75 -27.72 14.65
C ARG A 257 8.21 -27.88 14.23
N ILE A 258 8.74 -27.00 13.38
CA ILE A 258 10.06 -27.20 12.79
C ILE A 258 11.16 -26.69 13.73
N ILE A 259 12.07 -27.59 14.13
CA ILE A 259 13.37 -27.25 14.71
C ILE A 259 14.45 -27.38 13.62
N CYS A 260 15.37 -26.42 13.58
CA CYS A 260 16.66 -26.57 12.89
C CYS A 260 17.78 -26.63 13.94
N SER A 261 18.75 -27.52 13.73
CA SER A 261 19.87 -27.76 14.66
C SER A 261 21.22 -27.80 13.95
N ALA A 262 22.25 -27.30 14.62
CA ALA A 262 23.66 -27.42 14.21
C ALA A 262 24.38 -28.65 14.80
N VAL A 263 23.66 -29.50 15.52
CA VAL A 263 24.12 -30.78 16.10
C VAL A 263 23.00 -31.80 16.06
N GLU A 264 23.32 -33.09 16.17
CA GLU A 264 22.30 -34.12 16.33
C GLU A 264 21.54 -33.92 17.65
N LEU A 265 20.22 -34.14 17.63
CA LEU A 265 19.32 -34.10 18.77
C LEU A 265 18.70 -35.49 18.98
N PRO A 266 18.52 -35.95 20.24
CA PRO A 266 17.81 -37.19 20.51
C PRO A 266 16.41 -37.21 19.88
N THR A 267 16.11 -38.25 19.10
CA THR A 267 14.77 -38.50 18.56
C THR A 267 14.00 -39.45 19.48
N GLY A 268 12.68 -39.37 19.45
CA GLY A 268 11.81 -40.15 20.34
C GLY A 268 10.74 -39.30 21.02
N ILE A 269 10.28 -39.77 22.19
CA ILE A 269 9.15 -39.19 22.94
C ILE A 269 9.63 -38.71 24.31
N PHE A 270 9.49 -37.42 24.58
CA PHE A 270 9.99 -36.76 25.78
C PHE A 270 8.82 -36.18 26.60
N ASN A 271 8.80 -36.45 27.90
CA ASN A 271 7.76 -35.98 28.81
C ASN A 271 8.17 -34.68 29.51
N VAL A 272 7.30 -33.67 29.48
CA VAL A 272 7.53 -32.34 30.05
C VAL A 272 6.40 -31.98 31.01
N ASP A 273 6.70 -31.84 32.29
CA ASP A 273 5.74 -31.37 33.29
C ASP A 273 5.85 -29.85 33.49
N LEU A 274 4.73 -29.13 33.35
CA LEU A 274 4.62 -27.69 33.62
C LEU A 274 3.53 -27.40 34.67
N PRO A 275 3.77 -26.50 35.63
CA PRO A 275 2.78 -26.13 36.63
C PRO A 275 1.65 -25.29 36.01
N ARG A 276 0.42 -25.80 35.99
CA ARG A 276 -0.78 -24.96 35.88
C ARG A 276 -1.15 -24.43 37.27
N GLY A 277 -1.63 -23.19 37.31
CA GLY A 277 -1.97 -22.50 38.56
C GLY A 277 -3.00 -23.28 39.41
N ARG A 278 -2.90 -23.14 40.74
CA ARG A 278 -3.50 -24.03 41.77
C ARG A 278 -2.84 -25.43 41.88
N GLY A 279 -1.50 -25.50 41.74
CA GLY A 279 -0.73 -26.67 42.19
C GLY A 279 -0.96 -27.98 41.42
N ARG A 280 -1.46 -27.92 40.17
CA ARG A 280 -1.61 -29.09 39.31
C ARG A 280 -0.60 -29.01 38.17
N ASN A 281 0.30 -29.99 38.08
CA ASN A 281 1.20 -30.12 36.93
C ASN A 281 0.42 -30.68 35.74
N ALA A 282 0.51 -30.01 34.60
CA ALA A 282 0.07 -30.53 33.32
C ALA A 282 1.28 -31.21 32.64
N ARG A 283 1.10 -32.48 32.26
CA ARG A 283 2.10 -33.25 31.52
C ARG A 283 1.89 -33.06 30.03
N TYR A 284 2.98 -32.90 29.31
CA TYR A 284 3.02 -32.80 27.85
C TYR A 284 3.95 -33.85 27.28
N GLU A 285 3.51 -34.47 26.20
CA GLU A 285 4.28 -35.41 25.39
C GLU A 285 4.85 -34.65 24.20
N CYS A 286 6.17 -34.65 24.05
CA CYS A 286 6.91 -33.95 22.99
C CYS A 286 7.63 -35.01 22.14
N THR A 287 7.11 -35.29 20.95
CA THR A 287 7.74 -36.20 19.99
C THR A 287 8.69 -35.41 19.09
N ILE A 288 9.95 -35.82 18.97
CA ILE A 288 10.97 -35.21 18.11
C ILE A 288 11.46 -36.25 17.10
N LYS A 289 11.48 -35.91 15.81
CA LYS A 289 11.95 -36.78 14.72
C LYS A 289 12.83 -36.00 13.75
N LEU A 290 13.96 -36.57 13.34
CA LEU A 290 14.75 -36.06 12.22
C LEU A 290 13.95 -36.25 10.91
N VAL A 291 14.00 -35.27 10.01
CA VAL A 291 13.24 -35.27 8.74
C VAL A 291 14.14 -35.02 7.53
N ASN A 292 15.03 -34.02 7.59
CA ASN A 292 15.96 -33.72 6.49
C ASN A 292 17.36 -33.39 7.03
N GLU A 293 18.36 -33.75 6.24
CA GLU A 293 19.73 -33.24 6.34
C GLU A 293 19.94 -32.19 5.24
N LEU A 294 20.28 -30.97 5.63
CA LEU A 294 20.32 -29.79 4.76
C LEU A 294 21.76 -29.31 4.61
N SER A 295 22.52 -29.99 3.76
CA SER A 295 23.92 -29.64 3.42
C SER A 295 23.98 -28.32 2.63
N LEU A 296 24.94 -27.46 2.97
CA LEU A 296 25.04 -26.09 2.43
C LEU A 296 25.79 -26.00 1.09
N ASP A 297 26.51 -27.04 0.69
CA ASP A 297 27.12 -27.22 -0.64
C ASP A 297 26.10 -26.97 -1.78
N ARG A 298 24.86 -27.45 -1.62
CA ARG A 298 23.77 -27.25 -2.59
C ARG A 298 23.33 -25.79 -2.71
N LEU A 299 23.53 -24.97 -1.67
CA LEU A 299 23.31 -23.52 -1.75
C LEU A 299 24.47 -22.81 -2.45
N GLU A 300 25.71 -23.20 -2.17
CA GLU A 300 26.88 -22.67 -2.89
C GLU A 300 26.81 -23.02 -4.39
N ALA A 301 26.54 -24.28 -4.73
CA ALA A 301 26.39 -24.73 -6.11
C ALA A 301 25.24 -24.01 -6.84
N PHE A 302 24.15 -23.68 -6.15
CA PHE A 302 23.08 -22.85 -6.71
C PHE A 302 23.51 -21.39 -6.94
N LEU A 303 24.17 -20.77 -5.96
CA LEU A 303 24.66 -19.38 -6.06
C LEU A 303 25.70 -19.22 -7.17
N ASN A 304 26.56 -20.23 -7.37
CA ASN A 304 27.57 -20.29 -8.42
C ASN A 304 26.99 -20.68 -9.81
N GLY A 305 25.67 -20.92 -9.92
CA GLY A 305 25.00 -21.23 -11.19
C GLY A 305 25.05 -22.70 -11.62
N ASN A 306 25.72 -23.57 -10.87
CA ASN A 306 25.84 -25.01 -11.16
C ASN A 306 24.52 -25.79 -10.95
N LEU A 307 23.59 -25.26 -10.15
CA LEU A 307 22.23 -25.78 -9.99
C LEU A 307 21.20 -24.75 -10.46
N SER A 308 20.20 -25.21 -11.22
CA SER A 308 19.06 -24.38 -11.66
C SER A 308 17.95 -24.26 -10.60
N VAL A 309 17.79 -25.27 -9.75
CA VAL A 309 16.68 -25.35 -8.78
C VAL A 309 17.06 -24.66 -7.47
N VAL A 310 16.28 -23.64 -7.08
CA VAL A 310 16.45 -22.92 -5.81
C VAL A 310 16.32 -23.89 -4.61
N PRO A 311 17.32 -24.00 -3.72
CA PRO A 311 17.27 -24.88 -2.56
C PRO A 311 16.39 -24.30 -1.43
N ARG A 312 15.06 -24.30 -1.67
CA ARG A 312 14.05 -23.64 -0.81
C ARG A 312 14.09 -24.09 0.65
N GLN A 313 14.33 -25.37 0.94
CA GLN A 313 14.41 -25.91 2.31
C GLN A 313 15.61 -25.36 3.09
N ILE A 314 16.80 -25.32 2.47
CA ILE A 314 18.02 -24.75 3.07
C ILE A 314 17.80 -23.27 3.38
N LEU A 315 17.27 -22.49 2.43
CA LEU A 315 16.97 -21.07 2.63
C LEU A 315 15.93 -20.84 3.74
N GLN A 316 14.93 -21.73 3.88
CA GLN A 316 13.96 -21.68 4.98
C GLN A 316 14.60 -22.00 6.35
N GLY A 317 15.51 -22.97 6.41
CA GLY A 317 16.27 -23.29 7.63
C GLY A 317 17.15 -22.12 8.07
N MET A 318 17.93 -21.54 7.14
CA MET A 318 18.76 -20.36 7.42
C MET A 318 17.90 -19.14 7.82
N ASP A 319 16.77 -18.89 7.14
CA ASP A 319 15.86 -17.80 7.47
C ASP A 319 15.22 -17.99 8.86
N LEU A 320 14.97 -19.23 9.29
CA LEU A 320 14.53 -19.55 10.65
C LEU A 320 15.63 -19.27 11.69
N ILE A 321 16.88 -19.68 11.43
CA ILE A 321 18.03 -19.40 12.30
C ILE A 321 18.25 -17.90 12.47
N MET A 322 18.20 -17.13 11.38
CA MET A 322 18.32 -15.66 11.42
C MET A 322 17.14 -14.95 12.14
N LYS A 323 15.99 -15.63 12.29
CA LYS A 323 14.80 -15.13 13.00
C LYS A 323 14.76 -15.50 14.48
N GLN A 324 15.72 -16.28 14.98
CA GLN A 324 15.80 -16.73 16.37
C GLN A 324 16.32 -15.61 17.30
N ASN A 325 15.45 -14.66 17.64
CA ASN A 325 15.74 -13.57 18.58
C ASN A 325 14.70 -13.55 19.72
N GLN A 326 15.18 -13.69 20.96
CA GLN A 326 14.35 -13.82 22.17
C GLN A 326 13.91 -12.46 22.76
N ASN A 327 14.51 -11.35 22.33
CA ASN A 327 14.41 -10.04 22.99
C ASN A 327 13.41 -9.08 22.33
N ARG A 328 12.76 -9.48 21.23
CA ARG A 328 11.80 -8.64 20.48
C ARG A 328 10.51 -9.38 20.14
N VAL A 329 9.39 -8.67 20.15
CA VAL A 329 8.09 -9.23 19.73
C VAL A 329 8.00 -9.24 18.22
N ARG A 330 7.86 -10.45 17.67
CA ARG A 330 7.62 -10.70 16.24
C ARG A 330 6.15 -10.41 15.89
N ILE A 331 5.92 -9.45 14.98
CA ILE A 331 4.61 -9.17 14.39
C ILE A 331 4.73 -9.41 12.88
N GLY A 332 4.24 -10.57 12.42
CA GLY A 332 4.36 -11.01 11.03
C GLY A 332 5.82 -11.24 10.62
N ARG A 333 6.33 -10.37 9.73
CA ARG A 333 7.73 -10.36 9.25
C ARG A 333 8.59 -9.27 9.92
N SER A 334 8.07 -8.59 10.94
CA SER A 334 8.77 -7.52 11.68
C SER A 334 9.10 -7.92 13.12
N PHE A 335 10.13 -7.30 13.70
CA PHE A 335 10.55 -7.42 15.10
C PHE A 335 10.56 -6.05 15.80
N TYR A 336 9.76 -5.90 16.86
CA TYR A 336 9.58 -4.65 17.60
C TYR A 336 10.02 -4.79 19.05
N SER A 337 10.49 -3.69 19.66
CA SER A 337 10.73 -3.64 21.10
C SER A 337 9.38 -3.57 21.84
N THR A 338 9.30 -4.19 23.02
CA THR A 338 8.17 -3.96 23.95
C THR A 338 8.41 -2.75 24.86
N HIS A 339 9.66 -2.30 24.96
CA HIS A 339 10.07 -1.24 25.87
C HIS A 339 9.67 0.13 25.31
N PHE A 340 9.17 1.00 26.19
CA PHE A 340 8.73 2.35 25.88
C PHE A 340 9.87 3.37 26.12
N ASP A 341 10.21 4.16 25.10
CA ASP A 341 11.02 5.38 25.21
C ASP A 341 10.08 6.60 25.10
N SER A 342 10.21 7.58 25.99
CA SER A 342 9.41 8.81 25.98
C SER A 342 9.61 9.66 24.72
N LYS A 343 10.71 9.45 23.97
CA LYS A 343 10.94 10.08 22.66
C LYS A 343 10.02 9.55 21.55
N ASP A 344 9.46 8.37 21.73
CA ASP A 344 8.52 7.72 20.80
C ASP A 344 7.06 7.79 21.26
N ASP A 345 6.77 8.58 22.29
CA ASP A 345 5.41 8.91 22.72
C ASP A 345 4.62 9.60 21.60
N LEU A 346 3.38 9.15 21.34
CA LEU A 346 2.46 9.78 20.38
C LEU A 346 1.38 10.62 21.07
N GLY A 347 1.31 10.61 22.41
CA GLY A 347 0.18 11.10 23.20
C GLY A 347 -0.87 10.02 23.49
N ASN A 348 -1.93 10.38 24.21
CA ASN A 348 -3.21 9.66 24.26
C ASN A 348 -3.14 8.13 24.45
N GLY A 349 -2.24 7.62 25.31
CA GLY A 349 -2.10 6.19 25.58
C GLY A 349 -1.38 5.37 24.48
N ILE A 350 -0.79 6.01 23.48
CA ILE A 350 -0.15 5.37 22.32
C ILE A 350 1.33 5.79 22.21
N TYR A 351 2.20 4.91 21.71
CA TYR A 351 3.59 5.21 21.36
C TYR A 351 3.99 4.53 20.04
N ALA A 352 5.13 4.89 19.45
CA ALA A 352 5.60 4.37 18.17
C ALA A 352 6.78 3.40 18.36
N SER A 353 6.52 2.10 18.48
CA SER A 353 7.61 1.12 18.61
C SER A 353 8.43 1.02 17.33
N ARG A 354 9.74 1.25 17.45
CA ARG A 354 10.72 1.13 16.37
C ARG A 354 11.24 -0.30 16.28
N GLY A 355 11.27 -0.80 15.06
CA GLY A 355 11.63 -2.17 14.74
C GLY A 355 12.29 -2.32 13.39
N TYR A 356 12.50 -3.57 13.02
CA TYR A 356 13.07 -3.94 11.73
C TYR A 356 12.28 -5.07 11.10
N GLN A 357 12.42 -5.20 9.78
CA GLN A 357 12.16 -6.44 9.07
C GLN A 357 13.47 -6.95 8.52
N HIS A 358 13.58 -8.27 8.38
CA HIS A 358 14.63 -8.86 7.57
C HIS A 358 14.11 -10.03 6.72
N SER A 359 14.89 -10.39 5.71
CA SER A 359 14.77 -11.61 4.92
C SER A 359 16.14 -12.00 4.36
N LEU A 360 16.41 -13.29 4.22
CA LEU A 360 17.50 -13.74 3.34
C LEU A 360 17.08 -13.58 1.88
N LYS A 361 18.05 -13.25 1.01
CA LYS A 361 17.91 -13.26 -0.45
C LYS A 361 19.15 -13.90 -1.08
N THR A 362 18.93 -14.69 -2.12
CA THR A 362 19.96 -15.08 -3.10
C THR A 362 20.19 -13.90 -4.06
N THR A 363 21.46 -13.59 -4.33
CA THR A 363 21.86 -12.53 -5.26
C THR A 363 23.10 -12.95 -6.04
N ALA A 364 23.43 -12.31 -7.16
CA ALA A 364 24.60 -12.64 -7.96
C ALA A 364 25.96 -12.47 -7.23
N GLN A 365 26.01 -11.71 -6.11
CA GLN A 365 27.17 -11.64 -5.21
C GLN A 365 27.18 -12.72 -4.10
N GLY A 366 26.23 -13.67 -4.12
CA GLY A 366 26.03 -14.67 -3.07
C GLY A 366 24.79 -14.43 -2.20
N LEU A 367 24.78 -14.97 -0.98
CA LEU A 367 23.68 -14.84 -0.02
C LEU A 367 23.74 -13.49 0.72
N VAL A 368 22.58 -12.84 0.91
CA VAL A 368 22.49 -11.58 1.68
C VAL A 368 21.35 -11.58 2.69
N LEU A 369 21.55 -10.88 3.80
CA LEU A 369 20.51 -10.47 4.73
C LEU A 369 20.01 -9.07 4.34
N ASN A 370 18.79 -8.98 3.82
CA ASN A 370 18.10 -7.73 3.52
C ASN A 370 17.44 -7.21 4.81
N VAL A 371 17.76 -5.99 5.26
CA VAL A 371 17.25 -5.42 6.53
C VAL A 371 16.64 -4.04 6.31
N ASP A 372 15.38 -3.83 6.70
CA ASP A 372 14.68 -2.55 6.52
C ASP A 372 14.03 -2.04 7.82
N TYR A 373 14.09 -0.73 8.03
CA TYR A 373 13.56 -0.03 9.21
C TYR A 373 12.02 0.04 9.20
N SER A 374 11.39 -0.28 10.32
CA SER A 374 9.94 -0.33 10.47
C SER A 374 9.47 0.40 11.73
N VAL A 375 8.26 0.97 11.69
CA VAL A 375 7.61 1.59 12.85
C VAL A 375 6.14 1.17 12.83
N LEU A 376 5.58 0.87 14.00
CA LEU A 376 4.14 0.67 14.19
C LEU A 376 3.69 1.39 15.46
N PRO A 377 2.43 1.84 15.54
CA PRO A 377 1.89 2.38 16.78
C PRO A 377 1.49 1.22 17.70
N PHE A 378 1.82 1.37 18.98
CA PHE A 378 1.59 0.41 20.06
C PHE A 378 0.85 1.09 21.20
N ILE A 379 0.02 0.32 21.90
CA ILE A 379 -0.74 0.76 23.07
C ILE A 379 0.20 0.75 24.29
N LYS A 380 0.21 1.82 25.08
CA LYS A 380 0.96 1.90 26.34
C LYS A 380 0.34 0.96 27.40
N PRO A 381 1.14 0.42 28.34
CA PRO A 381 0.60 -0.31 29.48
C PRO A 381 -0.04 0.66 30.49
N VAL A 382 -1.34 0.91 30.35
CA VAL A 382 -2.14 1.84 31.18
C VAL A 382 -3.41 1.17 31.72
N GLY A 383 -4.08 1.79 32.69
CA GLY A 383 -5.40 1.34 33.15
C GLY A 383 -6.44 1.39 32.02
N VAL A 384 -7.40 0.47 32.02
CA VAL A 384 -8.42 0.43 30.95
C VAL A 384 -9.29 1.69 30.97
N LEU A 385 -9.60 2.24 32.15
CA LEU A 385 -10.31 3.52 32.27
C LEU A 385 -9.49 4.71 31.74
N ASP A 386 -8.17 4.73 31.97
CA ASP A 386 -7.28 5.75 31.42
C ASP A 386 -7.28 5.70 29.88
N PHE A 387 -7.31 4.51 29.29
CA PHE A 387 -7.44 4.33 27.84
C PHE A 387 -8.79 4.83 27.30
N LEU A 388 -9.90 4.65 28.03
CA LEU A 388 -11.19 5.24 27.62
C LEU A 388 -11.12 6.78 27.59
N TRP A 389 -10.51 7.36 28.63
CA TRP A 389 -10.42 8.81 28.80
C TRP A 389 -9.45 9.46 27.81
N PHE A 390 -8.20 9.00 27.76
CA PHE A 390 -7.15 9.62 26.95
C PHE A 390 -7.20 9.19 25.47
N THR A 391 -7.47 7.92 25.17
CA THR A 391 -7.40 7.39 23.79
C THR A 391 -8.74 7.49 23.07
N LEU A 392 -9.84 7.07 23.71
CA LEU A 392 -11.17 7.09 23.08
C LEU A 392 -11.92 8.41 23.28
N GLN A 393 -11.45 9.28 24.17
CA GLN A 393 -12.06 10.56 24.55
C GLN A 393 -13.50 10.40 25.06
N ILE A 394 -13.75 9.32 25.81
CA ILE A 394 -15.04 9.00 26.40
C ILE A 394 -15.03 9.39 27.89
N ASP A 395 -15.81 10.42 28.23
CA ASP A 395 -16.25 10.59 29.61
C ASP A 395 -17.19 9.43 29.99
N TYR A 396 -16.85 8.77 31.09
CA TYR A 396 -17.59 7.66 31.69
C TYR A 396 -18.17 8.02 33.07
N GLN A 397 -17.94 9.23 33.59
CA GLN A 397 -18.45 9.65 34.91
C GLN A 397 -19.99 9.67 34.94
N ASN A 398 -20.60 10.05 33.82
CA ASN A 398 -22.05 10.13 33.63
C ASN A 398 -22.66 8.82 33.06
N GLY A 399 -21.91 7.72 33.07
CA GLY A 399 -22.29 6.47 32.40
C GLY A 399 -21.87 6.41 30.92
N ILE A 400 -22.31 5.38 30.20
CA ILE A 400 -21.89 5.09 28.82
C ILE A 400 -23.13 4.83 27.95
N SER A 401 -23.33 5.62 26.89
CA SER A 401 -24.42 5.42 25.93
C SER A 401 -24.23 4.14 25.08
N PRO A 402 -25.28 3.55 24.47
CA PRO A 402 -25.15 2.36 23.64
C PRO A 402 -24.12 2.51 22.49
N ARG A 403 -24.02 3.72 21.91
CA ARG A 403 -23.03 4.03 20.87
C ARG A 403 -21.59 4.02 21.40
N GLN A 404 -21.35 4.64 22.56
CA GLN A 404 -20.05 4.60 23.23
C GLN A 404 -19.70 3.17 23.68
N LYS A 405 -20.67 2.41 24.21
CA LYS A 405 -20.48 1.01 24.62
C LYS A 405 -19.99 0.15 23.46
N LYS A 406 -20.61 0.27 22.27
CA LYS A 406 -20.14 -0.38 21.05
C LYS A 406 -18.70 0.05 20.71
N GLN A 407 -18.43 1.35 20.67
CA GLN A 407 -17.09 1.89 20.36
C GLN A 407 -16.00 1.38 21.31
N ILE A 408 -16.31 1.23 22.61
CA ILE A 408 -15.38 0.67 23.61
C ILE A 408 -15.19 -0.83 23.38
N GLU A 409 -16.24 -1.59 23.07
CA GLU A 409 -16.11 -3.01 22.76
C GLU A 409 -15.26 -3.20 21.49
N ASP A 410 -15.56 -2.49 20.40
CA ASP A 410 -14.81 -2.55 19.14
C ASP A 410 -13.31 -2.26 19.35
N ALA A 411 -12.97 -1.31 20.22
CA ALA A 411 -11.58 -0.92 20.52
C ALA A 411 -10.85 -1.88 21.49
N LEU A 412 -11.55 -2.51 22.44
CA LEU A 412 -10.93 -3.38 23.45
C LEU A 412 -10.93 -4.87 23.07
N LYS A 413 -11.83 -5.32 22.20
CA LYS A 413 -12.06 -6.75 21.91
C LYS A 413 -10.87 -7.41 21.21
N GLY A 414 -10.31 -8.42 21.85
CA GLY A 414 -9.08 -9.11 21.44
C GLY A 414 -7.80 -8.50 22.01
N LEU A 415 -7.84 -7.35 22.68
CA LEU A 415 -6.72 -6.85 23.48
C LEU A 415 -6.52 -7.71 24.74
N LYS A 416 -5.34 -7.58 25.33
CA LYS A 416 -4.88 -8.33 26.50
C LYS A 416 -4.66 -7.41 27.69
N VAL A 417 -5.03 -7.91 28.87
CA VAL A 417 -4.92 -7.22 30.16
C VAL A 417 -4.28 -8.09 31.22
N LYS A 418 -3.64 -7.45 32.20
CA LYS A 418 -3.35 -8.00 33.53
C LYS A 418 -4.42 -7.48 34.50
N VAL A 419 -4.71 -8.23 35.56
CA VAL A 419 -5.70 -7.82 36.58
C VAL A 419 -5.00 -7.33 37.85
N THR A 420 -5.53 -6.27 38.46
CA THR A 420 -4.91 -5.56 39.60
C THR A 420 -5.63 -5.82 40.93
N HIS A 421 -6.75 -6.54 40.91
CA HIS A 421 -7.46 -6.94 42.14
C HIS A 421 -6.74 -8.05 42.92
N ARG A 422 -5.78 -8.75 42.31
CA ARG A 422 -4.99 -9.84 42.91
C ARG A 422 -3.60 -9.93 42.28
N THR A 423 -2.61 -10.41 43.03
CA THR A 423 -1.27 -10.70 42.50
C THR A 423 -1.31 -11.90 41.55
N THR A 424 -1.05 -11.69 40.26
CA THR A 424 -0.92 -12.78 39.28
C THR A 424 -0.04 -12.38 38.10
N ARG A 425 0.67 -13.35 37.51
CA ARG A 425 1.38 -13.20 36.22
C ARG A 425 0.50 -13.55 35.02
N GLN A 426 -0.74 -13.99 35.24
CA GLN A 426 -1.67 -14.41 34.19
C GLN A 426 -2.15 -13.22 33.36
N LYS A 427 -2.00 -13.32 32.04
CA LYS A 427 -2.53 -12.38 31.05
C LYS A 427 -3.87 -12.91 30.54
N PHE A 428 -4.88 -12.06 30.47
CA PHE A 428 -6.22 -12.37 29.97
C PHE A 428 -6.43 -11.70 28.61
N THR A 429 -7.36 -12.20 27.80
CA THR A 429 -7.79 -11.56 26.54
C THR A 429 -9.24 -11.11 26.70
N ILE A 430 -9.58 -9.93 26.20
CA ILE A 430 -10.93 -9.36 26.30
C ILE A 430 -11.80 -9.98 25.21
N SER A 431 -12.84 -10.71 25.63
CA SER A 431 -13.87 -11.31 24.76
C SER A 431 -14.95 -10.31 24.35
N GLY A 432 -15.20 -9.30 25.18
CA GLY A 432 -16.14 -8.21 24.94
C GLY A 432 -16.45 -7.41 26.21
N LEU A 433 -17.61 -6.74 26.23
CA LEU A 433 -18.18 -6.10 27.42
C LEU A 433 -19.41 -6.87 27.90
N THR A 434 -19.72 -6.81 29.19
CA THR A 434 -20.98 -7.40 29.71
C THR A 434 -22.21 -6.66 29.18
N LYS A 435 -23.31 -7.39 28.95
CA LYS A 435 -24.59 -6.78 28.53
C LYS A 435 -25.12 -5.79 29.57
N GLU A 436 -25.07 -6.19 30.84
CA GLU A 436 -25.49 -5.44 32.03
C GLU A 436 -24.36 -4.58 32.62
N ASN A 437 -24.72 -3.65 33.51
CA ASN A 437 -23.79 -2.86 34.32
C ASN A 437 -23.40 -3.61 35.60
N ILE A 438 -22.27 -3.23 36.20
CA ILE A 438 -21.66 -3.95 37.34
C ILE A 438 -22.58 -4.08 38.58
N ASN A 439 -23.48 -3.12 38.82
CA ASN A 439 -24.51 -3.22 39.88
C ASN A 439 -25.47 -4.42 39.71
N ASP A 440 -25.75 -4.80 38.46
CA ASP A 440 -26.84 -5.70 38.09
C ASP A 440 -26.35 -7.13 37.82
N ILE A 441 -25.05 -7.30 37.52
CA ILE A 441 -24.43 -8.60 37.25
C ILE A 441 -24.53 -9.52 38.47
N VAL A 442 -25.29 -10.60 38.32
CA VAL A 442 -25.40 -11.72 39.26
C VAL A 442 -24.87 -12.99 38.59
N PHE A 443 -24.01 -13.74 39.28
CA PHE A 443 -23.46 -15.01 38.78
C PHE A 443 -23.58 -16.11 39.85
N PRO A 444 -23.61 -17.40 39.45
CA PRO A 444 -23.51 -18.51 40.38
C PRO A 444 -22.08 -18.61 40.94
N LEU A 445 -21.95 -18.65 42.26
CA LEU A 445 -20.72 -18.93 42.96
C LEU A 445 -20.79 -20.33 43.54
N ASP A 446 -20.02 -21.25 42.96
CA ASP A 446 -19.85 -22.60 43.48
C ASP A 446 -19.04 -22.60 44.78
N ASP A 447 -19.48 -23.43 45.72
CA ASP A 447 -18.79 -23.73 46.98
C ASP A 447 -17.47 -24.47 46.67
N PRO A 448 -16.29 -24.01 47.16
CA PRO A 448 -15.02 -24.70 46.93
C PRO A 448 -14.95 -26.11 47.54
N GLU A 449 -15.85 -26.46 48.47
CA GLU A 449 -15.99 -27.83 49.01
C GLU A 449 -17.07 -28.66 48.32
N GLY A 450 -17.87 -28.06 47.42
CA GLY A 450 -18.90 -28.75 46.63
C GLY A 450 -20.09 -29.29 47.43
N LYS A 451 -20.28 -28.84 48.69
CA LYS A 451 -21.30 -29.38 49.62
C LYS A 451 -22.66 -28.67 49.51
N THR A 452 -22.74 -27.52 48.84
CA THR A 452 -23.95 -26.69 48.76
C THR A 452 -24.28 -26.27 47.32
N GLN A 453 -25.55 -25.94 47.06
CA GLN A 453 -26.01 -25.49 45.74
C GLN A 453 -25.38 -24.13 45.37
N PRO A 454 -25.14 -23.83 44.07
CA PRO A 454 -24.46 -22.60 43.65
C PRO A 454 -25.19 -21.33 44.11
N LYS A 455 -24.55 -20.55 44.99
CA LYS A 455 -25.15 -19.33 45.54
C LYS A 455 -25.13 -18.23 44.48
N ARG A 456 -26.28 -17.62 44.17
CA ARG A 456 -26.30 -16.41 43.32
C ARG A 456 -25.74 -15.23 44.11
N VAL A 457 -24.67 -14.61 43.60
CA VAL A 457 -23.98 -13.47 44.25
C VAL A 457 -23.81 -12.32 43.25
N LYS A 458 -23.93 -11.07 43.70
CA LYS A 458 -23.66 -9.88 42.87
C LYS A 458 -22.16 -9.68 42.69
N LEU A 459 -21.76 -9.14 41.54
CA LEU A 459 -20.35 -8.84 41.26
C LEU A 459 -19.75 -7.83 42.24
N VAL A 460 -20.53 -6.83 42.68
CA VAL A 460 -20.09 -5.82 43.68
C VAL A 460 -19.74 -6.48 45.02
N ASP A 461 -20.66 -7.27 45.56
CA ASP A 461 -20.54 -7.89 46.88
C ASP A 461 -19.35 -8.88 46.90
N TYR A 462 -19.23 -9.70 45.85
CA TYR A 462 -18.12 -10.65 45.69
C TYR A 462 -16.73 -9.99 45.71
N PHE A 463 -16.57 -8.80 45.09
CA PHE A 463 -15.29 -8.08 45.10
C PHE A 463 -14.96 -7.46 46.47
N VAL A 464 -15.99 -7.04 47.23
CA VAL A 464 -15.84 -6.63 48.63
C VAL A 464 -15.48 -7.83 49.51
N ASP A 465 -16.24 -8.92 49.45
CA ASP A 465 -16.08 -10.07 50.33
C ASP A 465 -14.74 -10.78 50.12
N LYS A 466 -14.39 -11.07 48.87
CA LYS A 466 -13.25 -11.94 48.52
C LYS A 466 -11.93 -11.21 48.35
N TYR A 467 -11.96 -9.99 47.81
CA TYR A 467 -10.75 -9.23 47.50
C TYR A 467 -10.56 -7.98 48.37
N LYS A 468 -11.54 -7.65 49.24
CA LYS A 468 -11.57 -6.43 50.06
C LYS A 468 -11.41 -5.14 49.25
N LYS A 469 -11.88 -5.15 47.99
CA LYS A 469 -11.84 -3.98 47.07
C LYS A 469 -13.25 -3.55 46.69
N PRO A 470 -13.79 -2.45 47.25
CA PRO A 470 -15.09 -1.92 46.87
C PRO A 470 -15.04 -1.30 45.48
N ILE A 471 -16.01 -1.63 44.63
CA ILE A 471 -16.10 -1.11 43.26
C ILE A 471 -16.59 0.34 43.27
N LYS A 472 -15.88 1.23 42.58
CA LYS A 472 -16.25 2.65 42.42
C LYS A 472 -17.21 2.86 41.24
N HIS A 473 -16.82 2.44 40.04
CA HIS A 473 -17.52 2.77 38.79
C HIS A 473 -18.62 1.74 38.45
N ARG A 474 -19.59 1.58 39.37
CA ARG A 474 -20.61 0.51 39.32
C ARG A 474 -21.64 0.63 38.19
N ASN A 475 -21.77 1.83 37.62
CA ASN A 475 -22.70 2.14 36.52
C ASN A 475 -22.10 1.81 35.12
N LEU A 476 -20.90 1.23 35.08
CA LEU A 476 -20.25 0.80 33.84
C LEU A 476 -20.46 -0.71 33.62
N PRO A 477 -20.32 -1.22 32.38
CA PRO A 477 -20.17 -2.66 32.14
C PRO A 477 -18.82 -3.17 32.68
N SER A 478 -18.75 -4.48 32.89
CA SER A 478 -17.52 -5.20 33.23
C SER A 478 -16.81 -5.67 31.96
N LEU A 479 -15.50 -5.94 32.03
CA LEU A 479 -14.81 -6.64 30.94
C LEU A 479 -15.15 -8.13 31.00
N ASP A 480 -15.51 -8.69 29.85
CA ASP A 480 -15.58 -10.14 29.70
C ASP A 480 -14.19 -10.71 29.40
N LEU A 481 -13.64 -11.44 30.38
CA LEU A 481 -12.38 -12.16 30.30
C LEU A 481 -12.59 -13.69 30.34
N SER A 482 -13.79 -14.15 29.97
CA SER A 482 -14.20 -15.56 29.98
C SER A 482 -13.48 -16.36 28.88
N LYS A 483 -13.14 -17.62 29.19
CA LYS A 483 -12.50 -18.55 28.24
C LYS A 483 -13.07 -19.96 28.39
N ASN A 484 -13.39 -20.59 27.25
CA ASN A 484 -13.89 -21.98 27.15
C ASN A 484 -15.08 -22.24 28.11
N GLY A 485 -16.10 -21.37 28.09
CA GLY A 485 -17.29 -21.46 28.93
C GLY A 485 -17.14 -20.97 30.38
N ASN A 486 -15.93 -20.88 30.92
CA ASN A 486 -15.71 -20.39 32.29
C ASN A 486 -15.91 -18.87 32.37
N MET A 487 -16.99 -18.45 33.03
CA MET A 487 -17.35 -17.04 33.24
C MET A 487 -16.30 -16.32 34.10
N ASN A 488 -15.82 -15.15 33.64
CA ASN A 488 -14.77 -14.38 34.31
C ASN A 488 -14.93 -12.88 34.00
N TYR A 489 -15.81 -12.21 34.75
CA TYR A 489 -16.06 -10.77 34.60
C TYR A 489 -15.20 -9.96 35.57
N VAL A 490 -14.50 -8.94 35.07
CA VAL A 490 -13.64 -8.07 35.89
C VAL A 490 -13.89 -6.59 35.58
N PRO A 491 -14.20 -5.74 36.58
CA PRO A 491 -14.37 -4.31 36.39
C PRO A 491 -13.18 -3.64 35.69
N MET A 492 -13.45 -2.65 34.84
CA MET A 492 -12.42 -1.91 34.10
C MET A 492 -11.41 -1.21 35.03
N GLU A 493 -11.83 -0.77 36.22
CA GLU A 493 -10.96 -0.20 37.26
C GLU A 493 -9.93 -1.19 37.85
N PHE A 494 -10.08 -2.50 37.61
CA PHE A 494 -9.14 -3.53 38.06
C PHE A 494 -8.38 -4.22 36.91
N CYS A 495 -8.32 -3.56 35.74
CA CYS A 495 -7.64 -4.07 34.55
C CYS A 495 -6.65 -3.04 34.00
N GLU A 496 -5.44 -3.48 33.69
CA GLU A 496 -4.41 -2.71 32.98
C GLU A 496 -4.07 -3.41 31.67
N LEU A 497 -4.00 -2.65 30.58
CA LEU A 497 -3.53 -3.11 29.28
C LEU A 497 -2.04 -3.50 29.38
N ILE A 498 -1.63 -4.52 28.64
CA ILE A 498 -0.23 -4.96 28.62
C ILE A 498 0.55 -4.34 27.45
N GLU A 499 1.88 -4.29 27.60
CA GLU A 499 2.83 -3.94 26.54
C GLU A 499 2.77 -4.88 25.32
N GLY A 500 3.42 -4.49 24.22
CA GLY A 500 3.58 -5.33 23.03
C GLY A 500 2.34 -5.40 22.12
N GLN A 501 1.33 -4.57 22.36
CA GLN A 501 0.06 -4.58 21.62
C GLN A 501 0.01 -3.49 20.57
N ARG A 502 -0.30 -3.86 19.31
CA ARG A 502 -0.42 -2.92 18.18
C ARG A 502 -1.72 -2.12 18.28
N TYR A 503 -1.64 -0.82 18.02
CA TYR A 503 -2.78 0.06 17.73
C TYR A 503 -3.05 0.14 16.21
N PRO A 504 -4.27 0.39 15.74
CA PRO A 504 -4.53 0.67 14.32
C PRO A 504 -3.89 2.00 13.88
N LYS A 505 -3.06 1.98 12.82
CA LYS A 505 -2.41 3.22 12.33
C LYS A 505 -3.40 4.14 11.62
N GLU A 506 -4.53 3.57 11.23
CA GLU A 506 -5.68 4.15 10.55
C GLU A 506 -6.48 5.07 11.49
N GLU A 507 -6.53 4.74 12.79
CA GLU A 507 -7.29 5.48 13.81
C GLU A 507 -6.55 6.69 14.39
N LEU A 508 -5.23 6.78 14.17
CA LEU A 508 -4.40 7.93 14.57
C LEU A 508 -4.88 9.22 13.90
N LYS A 509 -5.02 10.29 14.68
CA LYS A 509 -5.56 11.58 14.21
C LYS A 509 -4.59 12.72 14.47
N GLY A 510 -5.00 13.94 14.11
CA GLY A 510 -4.34 15.21 14.48
C GLY A 510 -2.82 15.23 14.33
N GLU A 511 -2.12 15.37 15.46
CA GLU A 511 -0.66 15.47 15.53
C GLU A 511 0.02 14.10 15.66
N GLU A 512 -0.60 13.14 16.34
CA GLU A 512 -0.18 11.74 16.48
C GLU A 512 0.16 11.16 15.10
N ALA A 513 -0.79 11.31 14.16
CA ALA A 513 -0.65 10.85 12.79
C ALA A 513 0.38 11.65 11.99
N ARG A 514 0.59 12.94 12.29
CA ARG A 514 1.65 13.76 11.65
C ARG A 514 3.04 13.31 12.13
N TYR A 515 3.22 13.08 13.43
CA TYR A 515 4.49 12.64 14.00
C TYR A 515 4.80 11.19 13.59
N PHE A 516 3.84 10.27 13.71
CA PHE A 516 3.98 8.88 13.26
C PHE A 516 4.36 8.77 11.78
N ARG A 517 3.74 9.58 10.90
CA ARG A 517 4.15 9.66 9.48
C ARG A 517 5.59 10.16 9.33
N ARG A 518 5.99 11.21 10.06
CA ARG A 518 7.36 11.77 10.01
C ARG A 518 8.44 10.75 10.38
N ILE A 519 8.25 10.00 11.47
CA ILE A 519 9.24 9.00 11.94
C ILE A 519 9.25 7.72 11.09
N SER A 520 8.14 7.39 10.42
CA SER A 520 8.03 6.25 9.50
C SER A 520 8.65 6.56 8.12
N LEU A 521 8.39 7.76 7.59
CA LEU A 521 8.86 8.25 6.30
C LEU A 521 10.23 8.93 6.43
N ALA A 522 11.18 8.25 7.06
CA ALA A 522 12.56 8.69 7.19
C ALA A 522 13.19 8.93 5.81
N ASN A 523 13.95 10.02 5.69
CA ASN A 523 14.73 10.33 4.49
C ASN A 523 15.88 9.31 4.29
N PRO A 524 16.52 9.24 3.11
CA PRO A 524 17.49 8.18 2.77
C PRO A 524 18.63 8.04 3.77
N GLY A 525 19.28 9.14 4.18
CA GLY A 525 20.33 9.15 5.19
C GLY A 525 19.84 8.65 6.55
N ASP A 526 18.80 9.27 7.09
CA ASP A 526 18.22 8.86 8.38
C ASP A 526 17.79 7.39 8.38
N ARG A 527 17.29 6.87 7.25
CA ARG A 527 16.87 5.46 7.12
C ARG A 527 18.08 4.52 7.04
N ARG A 528 19.08 4.86 6.22
CA ARG A 528 20.35 4.13 6.12
C ARG A 528 21.02 4.01 7.47
N ASP A 529 21.14 5.13 8.18
CA ASP A 529 21.85 5.22 9.45
C ASP A 529 21.13 4.40 10.53
N LYS A 530 19.79 4.48 10.62
CA LYS A 530 18.97 3.60 11.47
C LYS A 530 19.11 2.11 11.14
N ILE A 531 19.23 1.73 9.86
CA ILE A 531 19.44 0.32 9.48
C ILE A 531 20.84 -0.14 9.95
N CYS A 532 21.87 0.71 9.81
CA CYS A 532 23.21 0.45 10.35
C CYS A 532 23.24 0.35 11.89
N GLU A 533 22.45 1.16 12.60
CA GLU A 533 22.24 1.05 14.05
C GLU A 533 21.58 -0.28 14.42
N ILE A 534 20.47 -0.63 13.75
CA ILE A 534 19.73 -1.88 13.94
C ILE A 534 20.63 -3.11 13.78
N VAL A 535 21.44 -3.17 12.72
CA VAL A 535 22.29 -4.34 12.42
C VAL A 535 23.42 -4.50 13.46
N LYS A 536 23.84 -3.41 14.12
CA LYS A 536 24.87 -3.42 15.18
C LYS A 536 24.30 -3.61 16.60
N ALA A 537 22.97 -3.57 16.77
CA ALA A 537 22.34 -3.61 18.09
C ALA A 537 22.35 -5.03 18.70
N ARG A 538 22.54 -5.12 20.03
CA ARG A 538 22.52 -6.39 20.80
C ARG A 538 21.16 -7.10 20.80
N ASP A 539 20.09 -6.39 20.47
CA ASP A 539 18.74 -6.92 20.27
C ASP A 539 18.32 -6.89 18.79
N GLY A 540 19.25 -6.57 17.89
CA GLY A 540 19.08 -6.55 16.44
C GLY A 540 19.12 -7.93 15.79
N PRO A 541 19.17 -8.01 14.45
CA PRO A 541 19.18 -9.27 13.72
C PRO A 541 20.45 -10.12 13.94
N LEU A 542 21.55 -9.50 14.39
CA LEU A 542 22.83 -10.16 14.68
C LEU A 542 23.15 -10.21 16.19
N GLY A 543 22.15 -9.90 17.03
CA GLY A 543 22.34 -9.66 18.47
C GLY A 543 22.56 -10.92 19.33
N GLY A 544 22.32 -12.11 18.79
CA GLY A 544 22.49 -13.38 19.50
C GLY A 544 23.41 -14.35 18.76
N ASP A 545 24.01 -15.29 19.50
CA ASP A 545 25.04 -16.19 18.98
C ASP A 545 24.50 -17.35 18.12
N CYS A 546 23.17 -17.46 17.94
CA CYS A 546 22.55 -18.56 17.20
C CYS A 546 23.14 -18.71 15.79
N ALA A 547 23.18 -17.64 14.98
CA ALA A 547 23.78 -17.70 13.63
C ALA A 547 25.26 -18.15 13.65
N LYS A 548 26.06 -17.64 14.60
CA LYS A 548 27.47 -18.02 14.76
C LYS A 548 27.63 -19.51 15.06
N ASN A 549 26.72 -20.07 15.86
CA ASN A 549 26.73 -21.49 16.24
C ASN A 549 26.33 -22.44 15.10
N PHE A 550 25.81 -21.90 13.99
CA PHE A 550 25.61 -22.59 12.70
C PHE A 550 26.71 -22.23 11.67
N ASN A 551 27.83 -21.64 12.11
CA ASN A 551 28.91 -21.10 11.28
C ASN A 551 28.46 -20.02 10.25
N ILE A 552 27.30 -19.39 10.47
CA ILE A 552 26.79 -18.30 9.63
C ILE A 552 27.33 -16.95 10.15
N GLN A 553 28.03 -16.21 9.29
CA GLN A 553 28.57 -14.88 9.59
C GLN A 553 27.94 -13.84 8.67
N VAL A 554 27.60 -12.66 9.21
CA VAL A 554 26.99 -11.57 8.44
C VAL A 554 27.83 -10.31 8.53
N SER A 555 28.12 -9.72 7.37
CA SER A 555 28.85 -8.45 7.27
C SER A 555 28.10 -7.30 7.96
N LEU A 556 28.82 -6.45 8.69
CA LEU A 556 28.28 -5.19 9.22
C LEU A 556 28.29 -4.05 8.20
N LYS A 557 28.77 -4.28 6.97
CA LYS A 557 28.78 -3.32 5.87
C LYS A 557 27.61 -3.58 4.93
N MET A 558 26.91 -2.52 4.54
CA MET A 558 25.97 -2.55 3.42
C MET A 558 26.70 -2.92 2.13
N THR A 559 26.01 -3.66 1.25
CA THR A 559 26.45 -3.95 -0.11
C THR A 559 26.70 -2.66 -0.87
N GLU A 560 27.85 -2.53 -1.54
CA GLU A 560 28.06 -1.52 -2.56
C GLU A 560 27.64 -2.09 -3.92
N ALA A 561 26.79 -1.36 -4.66
CA ALA A 561 26.32 -1.78 -5.98
C ALA A 561 26.58 -0.68 -7.01
N SER A 562 27.10 -1.08 -8.18
CA SER A 562 27.09 -0.23 -9.38
C SER A 562 25.68 -0.12 -9.94
N ALA A 563 25.31 1.08 -10.39
CA ALA A 563 24.01 1.37 -10.96
C ALA A 563 24.10 2.32 -12.16
N ARG A 564 23.15 2.19 -13.07
CA ARG A 564 23.02 3.03 -14.28
C ARG A 564 21.84 3.98 -14.11
N ILE A 565 21.94 5.18 -14.65
CA ILE A 565 20.78 6.06 -14.88
C ILE A 565 20.50 6.04 -16.38
N ILE A 566 19.41 5.41 -16.80
CA ILE A 566 18.98 5.38 -18.21
C ILE A 566 18.32 6.71 -18.61
N LYS A 567 18.39 7.07 -19.91
CA LYS A 567 17.83 8.34 -20.41
C LYS A 567 16.30 8.34 -20.26
N PRO A 568 15.66 9.41 -19.75
CA PRO A 568 14.22 9.57 -19.89
C PRO A 568 13.81 9.68 -21.37
N PRO A 569 12.59 9.26 -21.74
CA PRO A 569 12.06 9.49 -23.08
C PRO A 569 11.88 10.99 -23.33
N ASP A 570 11.93 11.37 -24.60
CA ASP A 570 11.38 12.66 -25.01
C ASP A 570 9.88 12.50 -25.23
N LEU A 571 9.08 13.45 -24.75
CA LEU A 571 7.62 13.37 -24.81
C LEU A 571 7.05 14.13 -26.01
N ARG A 572 5.89 13.69 -26.49
CA ARG A 572 5.05 14.42 -27.45
C ARG A 572 3.90 15.08 -26.69
N LEU A 573 3.78 16.39 -26.86
CA LEU A 573 2.72 17.25 -26.32
C LEU A 573 2.12 18.09 -27.47
N GLY A 574 1.07 18.87 -27.20
CA GLY A 574 0.52 19.84 -28.15
C GLY A 574 1.04 21.26 -27.92
N ASP A 575 1.09 22.10 -28.96
CA ASP A 575 1.19 23.55 -28.82
C ASP A 575 -0.20 24.23 -28.77
N SER A 576 -0.20 25.56 -28.65
CA SER A 576 -1.43 26.37 -28.62
C SER A 576 -2.26 26.31 -29.91
N GLN A 577 -1.68 25.83 -31.01
CA GLN A 577 -2.33 25.62 -32.31
C GLN A 577 -2.72 24.15 -32.55
N GLY A 578 -2.52 23.27 -31.56
CA GLY A 578 -2.82 21.84 -31.65
C GLY A 578 -1.78 21.00 -32.39
N ARG A 579 -0.61 21.57 -32.72
CA ARG A 579 0.47 20.85 -33.43
C ARG A 579 1.31 20.04 -32.44
N SER A 580 1.79 18.88 -32.85
CA SER A 580 2.67 18.05 -32.03
C SER A 580 4.05 18.69 -31.84
N ILE A 581 4.49 18.81 -30.58
CA ILE A 581 5.80 19.34 -30.19
C ILE A 581 6.62 18.30 -29.42
N LYS A 582 7.94 18.29 -29.66
CA LYS A 582 8.90 17.49 -28.88
C LYS A 582 9.21 18.20 -27.56
N CYS A 583 9.01 17.51 -26.44
CA CYS A 583 9.25 18.00 -25.09
C CYS A 583 10.30 17.11 -24.40
N PRO A 584 11.61 17.43 -24.52
CA PRO A 584 12.66 16.69 -23.82
C PRO A 584 12.56 16.88 -22.31
N ILE A 585 12.92 15.84 -21.55
CA ILE A 585 12.90 15.86 -20.08
C ILE A 585 14.27 16.29 -19.56
N THR A 586 14.37 17.54 -19.11
CA THR A 586 15.62 18.19 -18.67
C THR A 586 15.73 18.39 -17.16
N ARG A 587 14.66 18.16 -16.39
CA ARG A 587 14.64 18.33 -14.93
C ARG A 587 15.11 17.06 -14.20
N GLU A 588 15.87 17.22 -13.11
CA GLU A 588 16.33 16.10 -12.27
C GLU A 588 15.20 15.29 -11.62
N ASP A 589 14.04 15.91 -11.39
CA ASP A 589 12.83 15.23 -10.90
C ASP A 589 12.02 14.53 -12.00
N CYS A 590 12.47 14.66 -13.25
CA CYS A 590 11.82 14.16 -14.47
C CYS A 590 10.36 14.60 -14.66
N GLN A 591 9.92 15.64 -13.97
CA GLN A 591 8.57 16.18 -14.15
C GLN A 591 8.51 17.02 -15.43
N TRP A 592 7.36 17.01 -16.10
CA TRP A 592 7.04 17.96 -17.17
C TRP A 592 5.90 18.89 -16.73
N SER A 593 5.63 19.91 -17.55
CA SER A 593 4.61 20.91 -17.25
C SER A 593 3.90 21.38 -18.51
N PHE A 594 2.60 21.67 -18.35
CA PHE A 594 1.73 22.33 -19.32
C PHE A 594 1.67 23.84 -19.07
N MET A 595 2.83 24.47 -18.83
CA MET A 595 2.98 25.90 -19.08
C MET A 595 3.15 26.05 -20.59
N ASP A 596 2.23 26.80 -21.21
CA ASP A 596 2.22 27.15 -22.62
C ASP A 596 2.23 25.96 -23.60
N LYS A 597 1.66 24.83 -23.15
CA LYS A 597 1.53 23.57 -23.92
C LYS A 597 0.17 22.92 -23.66
N HIS A 598 -0.37 22.29 -24.70
CA HIS A 598 -1.60 21.50 -24.64
C HIS A 598 -1.31 20.00 -24.52
N VAL A 599 -2.35 19.22 -24.24
CA VAL A 599 -2.32 17.76 -24.34
C VAL A 599 -2.34 17.31 -25.82
N PRO A 600 -1.74 16.16 -26.21
CA PRO A 600 -1.78 15.65 -27.59
C PRO A 600 -3.17 15.47 -28.20
N LEU A 601 -4.17 15.06 -27.39
CA LEU A 601 -5.56 15.05 -27.81
C LEU A 601 -6.48 15.49 -26.66
N GLY A 602 -6.92 16.73 -26.71
CA GLY A 602 -7.98 17.25 -25.84
C GLY A 602 -9.35 16.89 -26.41
N ARG A 603 -10.23 16.35 -25.55
CA ARG A 603 -11.64 16.11 -25.90
C ARG A 603 -12.45 17.40 -25.75
N GLN A 604 -13.41 17.58 -26.66
CA GLN A 604 -14.45 18.58 -26.51
C GLN A 604 -15.52 18.06 -25.54
N ILE A 605 -15.88 18.89 -24.56
CA ILE A 605 -16.83 18.55 -23.50
C ILE A 605 -18.00 19.53 -23.60
N GLU A 606 -19.03 19.09 -24.32
CA GLU A 606 -20.21 19.88 -24.66
C GLU A 606 -21.40 19.59 -23.76
N GLN A 607 -21.56 18.33 -23.33
CA GLN A 607 -22.68 17.84 -22.54
C GLN A 607 -22.14 17.29 -21.22
N TRP A 608 -22.00 18.15 -20.21
CA TRP A 608 -21.58 17.75 -18.86
C TRP A 608 -22.46 18.41 -17.80
N ALA A 609 -22.54 17.78 -16.62
CA ALA A 609 -23.42 18.20 -15.54
C ALA A 609 -22.71 18.20 -14.19
N ILE A 610 -23.30 18.91 -13.22
CA ILE A 610 -22.80 18.98 -11.84
C ILE A 610 -23.83 18.40 -10.87
N LEU A 611 -23.37 17.46 -10.04
CA LEU A 611 -24.08 16.99 -8.86
C LEU A 611 -23.38 17.55 -7.61
N ASP A 612 -24.00 18.57 -7.02
CA ASP A 612 -23.56 19.26 -5.82
C ASP A 612 -24.09 18.54 -4.57
N LEU A 613 -23.21 17.77 -3.94
CA LEU A 613 -23.40 17.04 -2.67
C LEU A 613 -22.69 17.80 -1.53
N SER A 614 -22.52 19.12 -1.68
CA SER A 614 -21.88 19.97 -0.67
C SER A 614 -22.89 20.67 0.25
N GLU A 615 -24.18 20.36 0.11
CA GLU A 615 -25.30 21.09 0.73
C GLU A 615 -25.27 22.60 0.36
N GLY A 616 -24.88 22.91 -0.88
CA GLY A 616 -24.80 24.28 -1.39
C GLY A 616 -23.57 25.09 -0.94
N ARG A 617 -22.56 24.46 -0.35
CA ARG A 617 -21.27 25.10 0.02
C ARG A 617 -20.33 25.33 -1.15
N LEU A 618 -20.64 24.80 -2.33
CA LEU A 618 -19.92 25.02 -3.58
C LEU A 618 -20.17 26.42 -4.14
N ASN A 619 -19.10 27.18 -4.39
CA ASN A 619 -19.14 28.35 -5.25
C ASN A 619 -19.08 27.88 -6.72
N SER A 620 -20.24 27.54 -7.27
CA SER A 620 -20.43 27.02 -8.63
C SER A 620 -19.71 27.89 -9.65
N ASP A 621 -19.98 29.19 -9.61
CA ASP A 621 -19.63 30.11 -10.68
C ASP A 621 -18.13 30.39 -10.70
N ARG A 622 -17.46 30.38 -9.53
CA ARG A 622 -16.00 30.44 -9.45
C ARG A 622 -15.39 29.13 -9.93
N PHE A 623 -15.90 27.99 -9.47
CA PHE A 623 -15.34 26.67 -9.79
C PHE A 623 -15.44 26.36 -11.29
N VAL A 624 -16.63 26.55 -11.89
CA VAL A 624 -16.91 26.24 -13.30
C VAL A 624 -16.06 27.10 -14.23
N ARG A 625 -16.08 28.44 -14.09
CA ARG A 625 -15.26 29.33 -14.92
C ARG A 625 -13.77 29.05 -14.77
N SER A 626 -13.29 28.73 -13.57
CA SER A 626 -11.88 28.38 -13.34
C SER A 626 -11.51 27.05 -13.98
N LEU A 627 -12.38 26.04 -13.90
CA LEU A 627 -12.18 24.74 -14.53
C LEU A 627 -12.20 24.83 -16.06
N ILE A 628 -13.17 25.54 -16.65
CA ILE A 628 -13.24 25.78 -18.09
C ILE A 628 -11.98 26.53 -18.55
N THR A 629 -11.63 27.64 -17.89
CA THR A 629 -10.43 28.44 -18.23
C THR A 629 -9.15 27.60 -18.16
N ARG A 630 -8.95 26.80 -17.09
CA ARG A 630 -7.74 25.98 -16.95
C ARG A 630 -7.73 24.78 -17.91
N SER A 631 -8.89 24.22 -18.26
CA SER A 631 -9.00 23.14 -19.25
C SER A 631 -8.68 23.65 -20.66
N SER A 632 -9.19 24.82 -21.03
CA SER A 632 -8.83 25.48 -22.31
C SER A 632 -7.33 25.80 -22.41
N LYS A 633 -6.67 26.23 -21.31
CA LYS A 633 -5.19 26.36 -21.25
C LYS A 633 -4.43 25.03 -21.44
N LEU A 634 -5.10 23.88 -21.41
CA LEU A 634 -4.54 22.55 -21.69
C LEU A 634 -4.97 22.01 -23.06
N GLY A 635 -5.76 22.76 -23.85
CA GLY A 635 -6.38 22.28 -25.09
C GLY A 635 -7.61 21.39 -24.89
N ILE A 636 -8.16 21.33 -23.67
CA ILE A 636 -9.35 20.54 -23.31
C ILE A 636 -10.55 21.50 -23.27
N PHE A 637 -11.26 21.61 -24.39
CA PHE A 637 -12.32 22.62 -24.54
C PHE A 637 -13.63 22.18 -23.87
N MET A 638 -14.10 22.99 -22.92
CA MET A 638 -15.34 22.75 -22.16
C MET A 638 -16.35 23.86 -22.43
N LYS A 639 -17.62 23.50 -22.67
CA LYS A 639 -18.76 24.43 -22.63
C LYS A 639 -19.22 24.63 -21.18
N GLU A 640 -20.20 25.49 -20.94
CA GLU A 640 -20.89 25.57 -19.64
C GLU A 640 -21.68 24.26 -19.35
N PRO A 641 -21.90 23.88 -18.07
CA PRO A 641 -22.58 22.65 -17.73
C PRO A 641 -24.09 22.73 -18.03
N VAL A 642 -24.62 21.73 -18.72
CA VAL A 642 -26.02 21.71 -19.21
C VAL A 642 -27.05 21.40 -18.13
N TYR A 643 -26.62 20.90 -16.97
CA TYR A 643 -27.50 20.63 -15.83
C TYR A 643 -26.75 20.74 -14.49
N TYR A 644 -27.42 21.30 -13.48
CA TYR A 644 -26.91 21.45 -12.12
C TYR A 644 -27.94 20.94 -11.11
N LYS A 645 -27.55 20.02 -10.23
CA LYS A 645 -28.43 19.42 -9.21
C LYS A 645 -27.80 19.52 -7.83
N LYS A 646 -28.50 20.16 -6.88
CA LYS A 646 -28.19 20.11 -5.45
C LYS A 646 -28.82 18.87 -4.81
N CYS A 647 -28.10 18.24 -3.89
CA CYS A 647 -28.58 17.15 -3.04
C CYS A 647 -27.73 17.09 -1.74
N GLY A 648 -28.17 16.33 -0.75
CA GLY A 648 -27.35 16.02 0.43
C GLY A 648 -26.44 14.82 0.20
N MET A 649 -25.57 14.51 1.17
CA MET A 649 -24.70 13.32 1.11
C MET A 649 -25.42 12.01 1.47
N ASP A 650 -26.56 12.11 2.14
CA ASP A 650 -27.45 11.02 2.55
C ASP A 650 -27.87 10.13 1.38
N VAL A 651 -28.15 10.70 0.20
CA VAL A 651 -28.47 9.96 -1.03
C VAL A 651 -27.40 8.94 -1.42
N LEU A 652 -26.13 9.14 -1.03
CA LEU A 652 -25.08 8.15 -1.31
C LEU A 652 -25.20 6.88 -0.45
N SER A 653 -25.95 6.94 0.66
CA SER A 653 -26.17 5.83 1.58
C SER A 653 -27.32 4.92 1.17
N ASN A 654 -28.29 5.43 0.39
CA ASN A 654 -29.39 4.64 -0.18
C ASN A 654 -29.17 4.41 -1.70
N PRO A 655 -28.78 3.20 -2.12
CA PRO A 655 -28.63 2.85 -3.55
C PRO A 655 -29.86 3.14 -4.41
N ASP A 656 -31.08 3.01 -3.90
CA ASP A 656 -32.29 3.18 -4.72
C ASP A 656 -32.65 4.65 -4.96
N ASP A 657 -32.50 5.52 -3.96
CA ASP A 657 -32.57 6.98 -4.16
C ASP A 657 -31.48 7.45 -5.13
N LEU A 658 -30.29 6.85 -5.05
CA LEU A 658 -29.17 7.18 -5.94
C LEU A 658 -29.41 6.72 -7.39
N ARG A 659 -30.05 5.56 -7.60
CA ARG A 659 -30.55 5.14 -8.93
C ARG A 659 -31.57 6.13 -9.47
N GLY A 660 -32.54 6.52 -8.66
CA GLY A 660 -33.55 7.53 -9.03
C GLY A 660 -32.92 8.86 -9.43
N LEU A 661 -31.98 9.36 -8.63
CA LEU A 661 -31.22 10.59 -8.87
C LEU A 661 -30.39 10.52 -10.16
N LEU A 662 -29.65 9.44 -10.38
CA LEU A 662 -28.80 9.27 -11.58
C LEU A 662 -29.64 9.13 -12.85
N ARG A 663 -30.75 8.38 -12.81
CA ARG A 663 -31.71 8.27 -13.93
C ARG A 663 -32.38 9.63 -14.22
N HIS A 664 -32.72 10.42 -13.20
CA HIS A 664 -33.25 11.78 -13.38
C HIS A 664 -32.22 12.74 -13.99
N ILE A 665 -30.95 12.67 -13.58
CA ILE A 665 -29.87 13.46 -14.18
C ILE A 665 -29.71 13.09 -15.66
N HIS A 666 -29.73 11.79 -16.00
CA HIS A 666 -29.62 11.31 -17.38
C HIS A 666 -30.80 11.73 -18.27
N SER A 667 -32.03 11.75 -17.74
CA SER A 667 -33.22 12.22 -18.49
C SER A 667 -33.30 13.74 -18.64
N LYS A 668 -32.52 14.52 -17.87
CA LYS A 668 -32.38 15.98 -18.02
C LYS A 668 -31.14 16.40 -18.82
N ALA A 669 -30.10 15.57 -18.87
CA ALA A 669 -28.90 15.81 -19.67
C ALA A 669 -28.75 14.72 -20.74
N HIS A 670 -29.47 14.86 -21.86
CA HIS A 670 -29.34 13.95 -23.00
C HIS A 670 -27.90 13.93 -23.52
N ARG A 671 -27.38 12.73 -23.83
CA ARG A 671 -26.00 12.51 -24.31
C ARG A 671 -24.90 13.01 -23.33
N LEU A 672 -25.19 13.04 -22.02
CA LEU A 672 -24.25 13.39 -20.96
C LEU A 672 -22.91 12.63 -21.08
N GLN A 673 -21.83 13.36 -21.36
CA GLN A 673 -20.47 12.83 -21.48
C GLN A 673 -19.84 12.57 -20.11
N ILE A 674 -20.06 13.46 -19.13
CA ILE A 674 -19.49 13.30 -17.77
C ILE A 674 -20.31 14.05 -16.71
N LEU A 675 -20.44 13.43 -15.54
CA LEU A 675 -21.03 14.01 -14.33
C LEU A 675 -19.92 14.36 -13.32
N VAL A 676 -19.84 15.64 -12.93
CA VAL A 676 -18.91 16.12 -11.90
C VAL A 676 -19.61 16.14 -10.55
N CYS A 677 -19.15 15.31 -9.60
CA CYS A 677 -19.78 15.15 -8.29
C CYS A 677 -18.98 15.87 -7.20
N VAL A 678 -19.50 16.97 -6.65
CA VAL A 678 -18.79 17.78 -5.65
C VAL A 678 -19.27 17.41 -4.25
N MET A 679 -18.41 16.74 -3.48
CA MET A 679 -18.74 16.14 -2.18
C MET A 679 -18.31 17.04 -1.01
N SER A 680 -19.11 17.13 0.05
CA SER A 680 -18.75 17.89 1.26
C SER A 680 -17.57 17.30 2.03
N ARG A 681 -17.38 15.97 1.96
CA ARG A 681 -16.34 15.18 2.65
C ARG A 681 -16.05 13.89 1.89
N LYS A 682 -15.02 13.15 2.31
CA LYS A 682 -14.92 11.71 1.99
C LYS A 682 -16.08 11.00 2.69
N ASP A 683 -16.69 10.03 2.01
CA ASP A 683 -17.83 9.28 2.55
C ASP A 683 -17.87 7.86 1.97
N SER A 684 -18.41 6.91 2.74
CA SER A 684 -18.48 5.50 2.37
C SER A 684 -19.40 5.25 1.16
N GLY A 685 -20.47 6.04 1.01
CA GLY A 685 -21.42 5.97 -0.10
C GLY A 685 -20.81 6.28 -1.48
N TYR A 686 -19.55 6.74 -1.54
CA TYR A 686 -18.76 6.80 -2.78
C TYR A 686 -18.77 5.46 -3.54
N LYS A 687 -18.76 4.33 -2.83
CA LYS A 687 -18.80 2.99 -3.45
C LYS A 687 -20.11 2.73 -4.20
N ASN A 688 -21.24 3.16 -3.64
CA ASN A 688 -22.57 3.01 -4.24
C ASN A 688 -22.68 3.87 -5.51
N LEU A 689 -22.23 5.13 -5.44
CA LEU A 689 -22.15 6.01 -6.62
C LEU A 689 -21.32 5.39 -7.73
N LYS A 690 -20.16 4.81 -7.40
CA LYS A 690 -19.30 4.18 -8.40
C LYS A 690 -19.89 2.92 -9.00
N TRP A 691 -20.40 2.01 -8.17
CA TRP A 691 -21.06 0.79 -8.62
C TRP A 691 -22.24 1.09 -9.57
N ILE A 692 -23.22 1.90 -9.14
CA ILE A 692 -24.42 2.20 -9.94
C ILE A 692 -24.09 3.01 -11.21
N SER A 693 -23.17 3.97 -11.13
CA SER A 693 -22.82 4.78 -12.32
C SER A 693 -22.02 4.01 -13.38
N GLU A 694 -21.24 3.00 -12.97
CA GLU A 694 -20.31 2.30 -13.86
C GLU A 694 -20.79 0.91 -14.31
N THR A 695 -21.73 0.29 -13.60
CA THR A 695 -22.36 -1.00 -13.98
C THR A 695 -23.82 -0.86 -14.46
N GLU A 696 -24.64 0.01 -13.83
CA GLU A 696 -26.07 0.10 -14.16
C GLU A 696 -26.45 1.23 -15.13
N THR A 697 -26.01 2.46 -14.88
CA THR A 697 -26.52 3.64 -15.61
C THR A 697 -25.61 4.17 -16.71
N GLY A 698 -24.38 3.67 -16.81
CA GLY A 698 -23.44 4.06 -17.86
C GLY A 698 -22.97 5.53 -17.79
N ILE A 699 -23.09 6.18 -16.63
CA ILE A 699 -22.75 7.59 -16.43
C ILE A 699 -21.30 7.71 -15.96
N LEU A 700 -20.44 8.28 -16.79
CA LEU A 700 -19.05 8.54 -16.45
C LEU A 700 -18.94 9.61 -15.35
N THR A 701 -18.40 9.26 -14.17
CA THR A 701 -18.38 10.14 -12.99
C THR A 701 -16.96 10.59 -12.57
N GLN A 702 -16.82 11.88 -12.28
CA GLN A 702 -15.61 12.50 -11.72
C GLN A 702 -15.92 13.26 -10.42
N CYS A 703 -15.50 12.69 -9.29
CA CYS A 703 -15.78 13.27 -7.98
C CYS A 703 -14.65 14.22 -7.51
N CYS A 704 -15.00 15.26 -6.76
CA CYS A 704 -14.08 16.18 -6.11
C CYS A 704 -14.60 16.59 -4.71
N LEU A 705 -13.74 17.21 -3.89
CA LEU A 705 -14.09 17.66 -2.55
C LEU A 705 -14.27 19.18 -2.55
N VAL A 706 -15.34 19.67 -1.92
CA VAL A 706 -15.80 21.06 -2.06
C VAL A 706 -14.74 22.11 -1.71
N TRP A 707 -13.86 21.84 -0.75
CA TRP A 707 -12.78 22.78 -0.40
C TRP A 707 -11.77 22.97 -1.54
N HIS A 708 -11.37 21.90 -2.25
CA HIS A 708 -10.50 22.03 -3.42
C HIS A 708 -11.22 22.64 -4.63
N ALA A 709 -12.53 22.39 -4.77
CA ALA A 709 -13.35 23.01 -5.81
C ALA A 709 -13.50 24.54 -5.58
N ASN A 710 -13.64 24.97 -4.32
CA ASN A 710 -13.74 26.38 -3.96
C ASN A 710 -12.39 27.11 -3.97
N ASP A 711 -11.30 26.43 -3.63
CA ASP A 711 -9.93 26.99 -3.58
C ASP A 711 -9.36 27.31 -4.98
N VAL A 712 -9.76 26.54 -6.00
CA VAL A 712 -9.42 26.71 -7.43
C VAL A 712 -7.92 26.81 -7.78
N GLN A 713 -7.03 26.21 -6.96
CA GLN A 713 -5.59 26.11 -7.26
C GLN A 713 -5.34 25.55 -8.68
N GLU A 714 -4.58 26.27 -9.52
CA GLU A 714 -4.37 25.89 -10.93
C GLU A 714 -3.81 24.46 -11.11
N GLN A 715 -2.91 23.99 -10.23
CA GLN A 715 -2.37 22.63 -10.30
C GLN A 715 -3.43 21.57 -9.98
N TYR A 716 -4.33 21.84 -9.02
CA TYR A 716 -5.45 20.96 -8.71
C TYR A 716 -6.43 20.87 -9.89
N LEU A 717 -6.82 22.01 -10.45
CA LEU A 717 -7.69 22.08 -11.63
C LEU A 717 -7.05 21.41 -12.86
N SER A 718 -5.73 21.54 -13.04
CA SER A 718 -5.00 20.82 -14.09
C SER A 718 -5.10 19.30 -13.92
N ASN A 719 -4.81 18.79 -12.72
CA ASN A 719 -4.90 17.35 -12.43
C ASN A 719 -6.33 16.82 -12.55
N LEU A 720 -7.34 17.65 -12.26
CA LEU A 720 -8.75 17.33 -12.46
C LEU A 720 -9.11 17.26 -13.95
N ALA A 721 -8.71 18.25 -14.75
CA ALA A 721 -8.93 18.28 -16.20
C ALA A 721 -8.23 17.10 -16.93
N LEU A 722 -7.01 16.76 -16.54
CA LEU A 722 -6.29 15.59 -17.07
C LEU A 722 -7.06 14.28 -16.81
N LYS A 723 -7.61 14.08 -15.61
CA LYS A 723 -8.46 12.91 -15.29
C LYS A 723 -9.75 12.89 -16.11
N ILE A 724 -10.37 14.04 -16.35
CA ILE A 724 -11.57 14.17 -17.19
C ILE A 724 -11.27 13.82 -18.65
N ASN A 725 -10.18 14.36 -19.21
CA ASN A 725 -9.78 14.09 -20.60
C ASN A 725 -9.45 12.60 -20.84
N ALA A 726 -8.69 11.98 -19.93
CA ALA A 726 -8.37 10.55 -19.99
C ALA A 726 -9.65 9.68 -19.95
N LYS A 727 -10.59 10.02 -19.07
CA LYS A 727 -11.89 9.35 -18.96
C LYS A 727 -12.70 9.38 -20.26
N LEU A 728 -12.67 10.51 -20.96
CA LEU A 728 -13.34 10.69 -22.25
C LEU A 728 -12.54 10.12 -23.45
N GLY A 729 -11.46 9.38 -23.20
CA GLY A 729 -10.63 8.79 -24.25
C GLY A 729 -9.78 9.81 -25.02
N GLY A 730 -9.37 10.90 -24.36
CA GLY A 730 -8.34 11.81 -24.86
C GLY A 730 -6.93 11.21 -24.80
N SER A 731 -5.92 12.03 -25.05
CA SER A 731 -4.50 11.69 -24.93
C SER A 731 -3.81 12.80 -24.17
N ASN A 732 -3.30 12.53 -22.96
CA ASN A 732 -2.70 13.54 -22.09
C ASN A 732 -1.21 13.74 -22.36
N VAL A 733 -0.50 12.68 -22.75
CA VAL A 733 0.94 12.64 -22.99
C VAL A 733 1.23 11.43 -23.87
N GLU A 734 2.11 11.59 -24.86
CA GLU A 734 2.57 10.50 -25.72
C GLU A 734 4.10 10.44 -25.69
N LEU A 735 4.66 9.29 -26.06
CA LEU A 735 6.10 9.18 -26.32
C LEU A 735 6.39 9.82 -27.69
N PHE A 736 7.51 10.54 -27.80
CA PHE A 736 7.88 11.14 -29.08
C PHE A 736 8.41 10.10 -30.07
N ASP A 737 9.36 9.29 -29.60
CA ASP A 737 10.00 8.19 -30.31
C ASP A 737 9.19 6.88 -30.11
N ARG A 738 9.30 5.89 -31.02
CA ARG A 738 8.67 4.57 -30.85
C ARG A 738 9.29 3.81 -29.65
N LEU A 739 8.59 2.81 -29.13
CA LEU A 739 9.14 1.94 -28.09
C LEU A 739 10.24 1.03 -28.68
N PRO A 740 11.29 0.70 -27.90
CA PRO A 740 12.35 -0.23 -28.32
C PRO A 740 11.80 -1.56 -28.80
N HIS A 741 12.43 -2.16 -29.81
CA HIS A 741 12.07 -3.49 -30.36
C HIS A 741 10.69 -3.53 -31.06
N PHE A 742 10.00 -2.39 -31.09
CA PHE A 742 8.66 -2.19 -31.63
C PHE A 742 8.65 -1.05 -32.67
N GLU A 743 9.77 -0.88 -33.39
CA GLU A 743 9.95 0.16 -34.40
C GLU A 743 9.18 -0.14 -35.70
N GLY A 744 8.98 -1.41 -36.04
CA GLY A 744 8.20 -1.86 -37.21
C GLY A 744 6.68 -1.74 -37.03
N ASP A 745 5.91 -1.99 -38.10
CA ASP A 745 4.49 -1.61 -38.17
C ASP A 745 3.52 -2.58 -37.48
N GLY A 746 3.96 -3.79 -37.12
CA GLY A 746 3.16 -4.75 -36.37
C GLY A 746 2.59 -4.18 -35.06
N HIS A 747 1.31 -4.46 -34.81
CA HIS A 747 0.58 -3.86 -33.69
C HIS A 747 0.95 -4.50 -32.34
N VAL A 748 1.22 -3.67 -31.33
CA VAL A 748 1.61 -4.11 -29.97
C VAL A 748 0.51 -3.80 -28.96
N MET A 749 0.27 -4.74 -28.05
CA MET A 749 -0.61 -4.58 -26.89
C MET A 749 0.15 -4.80 -25.57
N PHE A 750 0.03 -3.85 -24.64
CA PHE A 750 0.49 -4.00 -23.26
C PHE A 750 -0.69 -4.34 -22.35
N ILE A 751 -0.59 -5.48 -21.67
CA ILE A 751 -1.58 -5.99 -20.72
C ILE A 751 -1.05 -5.78 -19.29
N GLY A 752 -1.93 -5.46 -18.36
CA GLY A 752 -1.62 -5.30 -16.93
C GLY A 752 -2.60 -6.06 -16.05
N ALA A 753 -2.11 -6.73 -15.01
CA ALA A 753 -2.90 -7.61 -14.15
C ALA A 753 -2.55 -7.47 -12.64
N ASP A 754 -3.58 -7.39 -11.79
CA ASP A 754 -3.51 -7.35 -10.31
C ASP A 754 -4.68 -8.12 -9.70
N VAL A 755 -4.51 -8.61 -8.46
CA VAL A 755 -5.53 -9.32 -7.68
C VAL A 755 -5.68 -8.70 -6.29
N ASN A 756 -6.85 -8.10 -6.05
CA ASN A 756 -7.18 -7.50 -4.76
C ASN A 756 -7.84 -8.52 -3.82
N HIS A 757 -7.10 -9.00 -2.82
CA HIS A 757 -7.64 -9.87 -1.76
C HIS A 757 -8.40 -9.11 -0.66
N PRO A 758 -9.38 -9.75 0.02
CA PRO A 758 -10.09 -9.17 1.15
C PRO A 758 -9.24 -9.09 2.44
N PRO A 759 -9.57 -8.20 3.39
CA PRO A 759 -8.83 -8.00 4.65
C PRO A 759 -8.63 -9.30 5.46
N PRO A 760 -7.54 -9.45 6.24
CA PRO A 760 -7.15 -10.73 6.87
C PRO A 760 -8.16 -11.41 7.82
N ARG A 761 -9.17 -10.68 8.32
CA ARG A 761 -10.23 -11.22 9.19
C ARG A 761 -11.50 -11.62 8.43
N ASN A 762 -11.57 -11.34 7.14
CA ASN A 762 -12.65 -11.77 6.25
C ASN A 762 -12.30 -13.12 5.62
N THR A 763 -13.24 -14.05 5.64
CA THR A 763 -13.09 -15.46 5.21
C THR A 763 -14.00 -15.85 4.03
N SER A 764 -14.83 -14.93 3.53
CA SER A 764 -15.93 -15.25 2.59
C SER A 764 -16.02 -14.34 1.36
N CYS A 765 -15.54 -13.10 1.41
CA CYS A 765 -15.57 -12.22 0.24
C CYS A 765 -14.61 -12.74 -0.85
N PRO A 766 -14.96 -12.62 -2.14
CA PRO A 766 -14.10 -13.02 -3.24
C PRO A 766 -12.82 -12.18 -3.31
N SER A 767 -11.78 -12.73 -3.92
CA SER A 767 -10.68 -11.93 -4.48
C SER A 767 -11.19 -11.23 -5.75
N ILE A 768 -10.69 -10.04 -6.07
CA ILE A 768 -11.08 -9.35 -7.30
C ILE A 768 -9.88 -9.31 -8.23
N ALA A 769 -9.95 -10.04 -9.35
CA ALA A 769 -8.98 -9.92 -10.42
C ALA A 769 -9.33 -8.75 -11.34
N ALA A 770 -8.30 -8.06 -11.81
CA ALA A 770 -8.41 -7.01 -12.81
C ALA A 770 -7.37 -7.20 -13.90
N VAL A 771 -7.82 -7.12 -15.15
CA VAL A 771 -6.95 -7.11 -16.33
C VAL A 771 -7.25 -5.86 -17.14
N VAL A 772 -6.22 -5.16 -17.57
CA VAL A 772 -6.30 -3.97 -18.43
C VAL A 772 -5.44 -4.16 -19.67
N ALA A 773 -5.82 -3.55 -20.79
CA ALA A 773 -5.04 -3.61 -22.02
C ALA A 773 -5.04 -2.27 -22.77
N THR A 774 -3.92 -1.95 -23.42
CA THR A 774 -3.81 -0.76 -24.27
C THR A 774 -4.72 -0.85 -25.50
N MET A 775 -5.51 0.21 -25.73
CA MET A 775 -6.45 0.30 -26.85
C MET A 775 -6.01 1.26 -27.96
N ASN A 776 -4.75 1.71 -27.96
CA ASN A 776 -4.17 2.50 -29.04
C ASN A 776 -2.66 2.22 -29.23
N TRP A 777 -2.26 2.02 -30.49
CA TRP A 777 -0.87 1.88 -30.94
C TRP A 777 -0.59 2.99 -31.97
N PRO A 778 0.62 3.59 -32.06
CA PRO A 778 1.81 3.39 -31.21
C PRO A 778 1.78 4.12 -29.84
N ALA A 779 0.71 4.86 -29.53
CA ALA A 779 0.67 5.75 -28.36
C ALA A 779 0.63 5.05 -26.97
N ALA A 780 0.11 3.82 -26.88
CA ALA A 780 0.14 2.95 -25.69
C ALA A 780 -0.32 3.58 -24.36
N ASN A 781 -1.29 4.51 -24.42
CA ASN A 781 -1.67 5.38 -23.29
C ASN A 781 -3.16 5.39 -22.92
N ARG A 782 -4.04 4.81 -23.74
CA ARG A 782 -5.45 4.54 -23.40
C ARG A 782 -5.64 3.08 -23.08
N TYR A 783 -6.40 2.78 -22.04
CA TYR A 783 -6.62 1.41 -21.55
C TYR A 783 -8.11 1.13 -21.40
N ALA A 784 -8.54 -0.05 -21.85
CA ALA A 784 -9.81 -0.65 -21.39
C ALA A 784 -9.51 -1.64 -20.25
N ALA A 785 -10.55 -2.04 -19.52
CA ALA A 785 -10.41 -2.85 -18.32
C ALA A 785 -11.52 -3.90 -18.20
N ARG A 786 -11.19 -5.04 -17.62
CA ARG A 786 -12.12 -6.10 -17.23
C ARG A 786 -11.89 -6.46 -15.77
N ILE A 787 -12.99 -6.71 -15.07
CA ILE A 787 -13.02 -7.12 -13.66
C ILE A 787 -13.66 -8.51 -13.61
N ARG A 788 -13.15 -9.39 -12.75
CA ARG A 788 -13.79 -10.66 -12.39
C ARG A 788 -13.70 -10.90 -10.87
N PRO A 789 -14.80 -11.23 -10.18
CA PRO A 789 -14.71 -11.83 -8.86
C PRO A 789 -14.17 -13.27 -8.99
N GLN A 790 -13.31 -13.70 -8.06
CA GLN A 790 -12.73 -15.04 -8.05
C GLN A 790 -12.55 -15.59 -6.63
N GLU A 791 -12.14 -16.85 -6.50
CA GLU A 791 -12.07 -17.58 -5.23
C GLU A 791 -11.34 -16.84 -4.10
N HIS A 792 -11.77 -17.10 -2.86
CA HIS A 792 -11.25 -16.43 -1.67
C HIS A 792 -9.74 -16.66 -1.50
N ARG A 793 -8.95 -15.58 -1.56
CA ARG A 793 -7.48 -15.58 -1.47
C ARG A 793 -6.72 -16.36 -2.55
N LYS A 794 -7.39 -16.75 -3.66
CA LYS A 794 -6.72 -17.26 -4.84
C LYS A 794 -5.96 -16.12 -5.53
N GLU A 795 -4.63 -16.25 -5.60
CA GLU A 795 -3.76 -15.27 -6.27
C GLU A 795 -3.81 -15.45 -7.79
N GLY A 796 -3.75 -16.69 -8.31
CA GLY A 796 -3.82 -16.96 -9.75
C GLY A 796 -5.14 -16.51 -10.35
N ILE A 797 -5.09 -15.83 -11.49
CA ILE A 797 -6.26 -15.27 -12.17
C ILE A 797 -7.00 -16.39 -12.89
N GLN A 798 -8.28 -16.58 -12.53
CA GLN A 798 -9.13 -17.59 -13.15
C GLN A 798 -9.57 -17.13 -14.54
N ASN A 799 -9.51 -18.03 -15.52
CA ASN A 799 -9.86 -17.80 -16.92
C ASN A 799 -9.12 -16.59 -17.52
N PHE A 800 -7.82 -16.49 -17.24
CA PHE A 800 -6.98 -15.37 -17.68
C PHE A 800 -6.95 -15.24 -19.21
N GLY A 801 -7.00 -16.36 -19.93
CA GLY A 801 -7.08 -16.38 -21.39
C GLY A 801 -8.33 -15.69 -21.91
N ASP A 802 -9.51 -16.02 -21.38
CA ASP A 802 -10.78 -15.44 -21.82
C ASP A 802 -10.85 -13.92 -21.57
N ILE A 803 -10.34 -13.47 -20.42
CA ILE A 803 -10.32 -12.04 -20.05
C ILE A 803 -9.40 -11.26 -21.00
N CYS A 804 -8.24 -11.84 -21.36
CA CYS A 804 -7.34 -11.25 -22.35
C CYS A 804 -7.96 -11.27 -23.76
N LEU A 805 -8.60 -12.38 -24.15
CA LEU A 805 -9.28 -12.52 -25.44
C LEU A 805 -10.36 -11.46 -25.62
N GLU A 806 -11.17 -11.19 -24.58
CA GLU A 806 -12.20 -10.15 -24.61
C GLU A 806 -11.62 -8.76 -24.93
N LEU A 807 -10.42 -8.46 -24.42
CA LEU A 807 -9.68 -7.22 -24.67
C LEU A 807 -9.01 -7.21 -26.06
N ILE A 808 -8.44 -8.34 -26.50
CA ILE A 808 -7.84 -8.52 -27.83
C ILE A 808 -8.89 -8.39 -28.94
N HIS A 809 -10.05 -9.02 -28.78
CA HIS A 809 -11.20 -8.85 -29.68
C HIS A 809 -11.74 -7.41 -29.67
N THR A 810 -11.72 -6.74 -28.51
CA THR A 810 -12.11 -5.32 -28.42
C THR A 810 -11.14 -4.43 -29.21
N TYR A 811 -9.84 -4.70 -29.13
CA TYR A 811 -8.83 -4.01 -29.95
C TYR A 811 -9.03 -4.30 -31.45
N GLY A 812 -9.25 -5.57 -31.82
CA GLY A 812 -9.51 -5.98 -33.21
C GLY A 812 -10.73 -5.27 -33.81
N ARG A 813 -11.82 -5.14 -33.05
CA ARG A 813 -13.01 -4.35 -33.47
C ARG A 813 -12.75 -2.84 -33.61
N LEU A 814 -11.77 -2.29 -32.90
CA LEU A 814 -11.45 -0.86 -32.94
C LEU A 814 -10.46 -0.48 -34.05
N HIS A 815 -9.56 -1.40 -34.45
CA HIS A 815 -8.47 -1.13 -35.40
C HIS A 815 -8.52 -1.98 -36.68
N GLY A 816 -9.43 -2.95 -36.78
CA GLY A 816 -9.51 -3.90 -37.90
C GLY A 816 -8.45 -5.01 -37.88
N VAL A 817 -7.55 -5.02 -36.88
CA VAL A 817 -6.41 -5.92 -36.78
C VAL A 817 -6.18 -6.36 -35.33
N LYS A 818 -5.92 -7.66 -35.10
CA LYS A 818 -5.46 -8.19 -33.79
C LYS A 818 -3.98 -7.81 -33.60
N PRO A 819 -3.49 -7.48 -32.39
CA PRO A 819 -2.07 -7.19 -32.19
C PRO A 819 -1.21 -8.43 -32.48
N GLU A 820 -0.04 -8.25 -33.09
CA GLU A 820 0.93 -9.32 -33.35
C GLU A 820 1.79 -9.65 -32.12
N LYS A 821 1.90 -8.69 -31.20
CA LYS A 821 2.87 -8.68 -30.10
C LYS A 821 2.20 -8.29 -28.80
N ILE A 822 2.37 -9.10 -27.76
CA ILE A 822 1.75 -8.89 -26.44
C ILE A 822 2.83 -8.89 -25.35
N VAL A 823 2.80 -7.89 -24.48
CA VAL A 823 3.61 -7.85 -23.25
C VAL A 823 2.69 -7.76 -22.05
N VAL A 824 2.73 -8.78 -21.19
CA VAL A 824 1.90 -8.92 -19.99
C VAL A 824 2.68 -8.47 -18.76
N PHE A 825 2.11 -7.58 -17.95
CA PHE A 825 2.67 -7.12 -16.69
C PHE A 825 1.81 -7.57 -15.48
N ARG A 826 2.41 -8.25 -14.49
CA ARG A 826 1.71 -8.82 -13.31
C ARG A 826 2.28 -8.29 -11.98
N ASP A 827 1.48 -7.66 -11.11
CA ASP A 827 1.82 -7.43 -9.67
C ASP A 827 1.21 -8.56 -8.81
N GLY A 828 1.28 -8.45 -7.49
CA GLY A 828 0.70 -9.38 -6.51
C GLY A 828 1.63 -10.53 -6.17
N VAL A 829 2.09 -11.25 -7.20
CA VAL A 829 2.82 -12.53 -7.07
C VAL A 829 4.23 -12.38 -6.49
N SER A 830 4.62 -13.37 -5.68
CA SER A 830 5.98 -13.55 -5.16
C SER A 830 6.79 -14.58 -5.94
N ASP A 831 8.10 -14.60 -5.74
CA ASP A 831 9.08 -15.49 -6.38
C ASP A 831 8.67 -16.98 -6.30
N GLY A 832 7.97 -17.37 -5.22
CA GLY A 832 7.46 -18.73 -5.02
C GLY A 832 6.32 -19.13 -5.94
N GLN A 833 5.68 -18.18 -6.63
CA GLN A 833 4.44 -18.31 -7.41
C GLN A 833 4.64 -18.08 -8.92
N PHE A 834 5.87 -17.84 -9.40
CA PHE A 834 6.13 -17.63 -10.84
C PHE A 834 5.66 -18.83 -11.69
N LEU A 835 5.82 -20.06 -11.19
CA LEU A 835 5.37 -21.27 -11.89
C LEU A 835 3.83 -21.34 -12.07
N MET A 836 3.04 -20.72 -11.18
CA MET A 836 1.59 -20.56 -11.38
C MET A 836 1.31 -19.57 -12.53
N VAL A 837 2.03 -18.45 -12.60
CA VAL A 837 1.85 -17.49 -13.71
C VAL A 837 2.25 -18.12 -15.06
N LEU A 838 3.25 -19.01 -15.07
CA LEU A 838 3.72 -19.68 -16.29
C LEU A 838 2.85 -20.87 -16.72
N ASN A 839 2.39 -21.70 -15.77
CA ASN A 839 1.75 -22.99 -16.06
C ASN A 839 0.23 -22.99 -15.79
N GLU A 840 -0.30 -21.97 -15.11
CA GLU A 840 -1.74 -21.69 -15.04
C GLU A 840 -2.05 -20.48 -15.95
N GLU A 841 -1.66 -19.25 -15.59
CA GLU A 841 -2.11 -18.02 -16.29
C GLU A 841 -1.68 -17.97 -17.77
N LEU A 842 -0.40 -18.19 -18.08
CA LEU A 842 0.14 -18.12 -19.45
C LEU A 842 -0.29 -19.32 -20.33
N MET A 843 -0.36 -20.53 -19.78
CA MET A 843 -0.88 -21.69 -20.53
C MET A 843 -2.38 -21.55 -20.82
N ASP A 844 -3.15 -20.95 -19.91
CA ASP A 844 -4.54 -20.62 -20.17
C ASP A 844 -4.67 -19.62 -21.31
N LEU A 845 -3.89 -18.52 -21.27
CA LEU A 845 -3.82 -17.55 -22.35
C LEU A 845 -3.50 -18.21 -23.70
N LYS A 846 -2.41 -18.98 -23.79
CA LYS A 846 -2.00 -19.59 -25.07
C LYS A 846 -3.09 -20.48 -25.68
N ARG A 847 -3.68 -21.39 -24.91
CA ARG A 847 -4.75 -22.28 -25.39
C ARG A 847 -5.99 -21.51 -25.85
N THR A 848 -6.37 -20.44 -25.15
CA THR A 848 -7.52 -19.59 -25.56
C THR A 848 -7.22 -18.84 -26.87
N LEU A 849 -6.00 -18.35 -27.09
CA LEU A 849 -5.62 -17.68 -28.35
C LEU A 849 -5.48 -18.68 -29.51
N GLU A 850 -4.88 -19.85 -29.27
CA GLU A 850 -4.81 -20.97 -30.23
C GLU A 850 -6.21 -21.41 -30.69
N SER A 851 -7.17 -21.49 -29.76
CA SER A 851 -8.58 -21.81 -30.03
C SER A 851 -9.32 -20.71 -30.83
N ASP A 852 -8.82 -19.46 -30.77
CA ASP A 852 -9.29 -18.30 -31.56
C ASP A 852 -8.51 -18.15 -32.89
N GLY A 853 -7.74 -19.18 -33.28
CA GLY A 853 -6.98 -19.24 -34.53
C GLY A 853 -5.87 -18.20 -34.63
N TYR A 854 -5.28 -17.81 -33.49
CA TYR A 854 -4.47 -16.59 -33.38
C TYR A 854 -3.27 -16.79 -32.44
N SER A 855 -2.06 -16.52 -32.94
CA SER A 855 -0.80 -16.82 -32.24
C SER A 855 0.16 -15.61 -32.23
N PRO A 856 -0.05 -14.63 -31.34
CA PRO A 856 0.88 -13.51 -31.18
C PRO A 856 2.15 -13.91 -30.42
N THR A 857 3.21 -13.12 -30.53
CA THR A 857 4.42 -13.25 -29.70
C THR A 857 4.16 -12.71 -28.29
N ILE A 858 4.51 -13.45 -27.23
CA ILE A 858 4.19 -13.12 -25.84
C ILE A 858 5.44 -12.98 -24.96
N THR A 859 5.47 -11.95 -24.12
CA THR A 859 6.44 -11.79 -23.01
C THR A 859 5.70 -11.50 -21.72
N VAL A 860 6.09 -12.14 -20.62
CA VAL A 860 5.46 -12.00 -19.30
C VAL A 860 6.46 -11.45 -18.28
N VAL A 861 6.10 -10.32 -17.67
CA VAL A 861 6.93 -9.56 -16.73
C VAL A 861 6.21 -9.40 -15.40
N VAL A 862 6.76 -9.98 -14.34
CA VAL A 862 6.33 -9.70 -12.97
C VAL A 862 6.94 -8.36 -12.52
N ALA A 863 6.17 -7.53 -11.84
CA ALA A 863 6.67 -6.35 -11.14
C ALA A 863 6.27 -6.38 -9.66
N GLN A 864 7.24 -6.43 -8.77
CA GLN A 864 7.04 -6.42 -7.34
C GLN A 864 7.34 -5.05 -6.74
N LYS A 865 6.31 -4.35 -6.26
CA LYS A 865 6.49 -3.12 -5.46
C LYS A 865 6.66 -3.39 -3.96
N ARG A 866 6.45 -4.63 -3.50
CA ARG A 866 6.17 -4.94 -2.08
C ARG A 866 7.36 -5.55 -1.29
N HIS A 867 8.58 -5.49 -1.82
CA HIS A 867 9.84 -5.98 -1.19
C HIS A 867 10.43 -5.09 -0.07
N GLN A 868 11.56 -5.50 0.53
CA GLN A 868 12.29 -4.77 1.58
C GLN A 868 13.51 -3.96 1.08
N THR A 869 14.04 -4.25 -0.12
CA THR A 869 15.21 -3.56 -0.68
C THR A 869 15.04 -2.03 -0.78
N ARG A 870 16.10 -1.28 -0.50
CA ARG A 870 16.26 0.17 -0.67
C ARG A 870 17.63 0.51 -1.23
N LEU A 871 17.68 1.60 -1.99
CA LEU A 871 18.88 2.12 -2.64
C LEU A 871 19.20 3.49 -2.05
N PHE A 872 20.45 3.69 -1.63
CA PHE A 872 20.96 4.97 -1.15
C PHE A 872 22.15 5.36 -2.04
N PRO A 873 22.23 6.57 -2.59
CA PRO A 873 23.43 6.99 -3.30
C PRO A 873 24.61 7.04 -2.31
N LYS A 874 25.79 6.54 -2.72
CA LYS A 874 26.98 6.52 -1.86
C LYS A 874 27.56 7.93 -1.68
N ASP A 875 27.66 8.67 -2.78
CA ASP A 875 28.46 9.91 -2.87
C ASP A 875 27.60 11.20 -2.93
N SER A 876 26.31 11.15 -2.56
CA SER A 876 25.40 12.31 -2.62
C SER A 876 25.08 12.92 -1.25
N ASN A 877 24.42 14.08 -1.28
CA ASN A 877 23.75 14.68 -0.11
C ASN A 877 22.86 13.65 0.61
N ARG A 878 23.02 13.51 1.93
CA ARG A 878 22.33 12.51 2.79
C ARG A 878 20.79 12.53 2.68
N LYS A 879 20.19 13.66 2.29
CA LYS A 879 18.72 13.79 2.15
C LYS A 879 18.19 13.37 0.76
N ALA A 880 19.05 13.18 -0.23
CA ALA A 880 18.65 12.90 -1.60
C ALA A 880 18.30 11.42 -1.83
N ASN A 881 17.23 11.19 -2.58
CA ASN A 881 16.90 9.87 -3.13
C ASN A 881 17.73 9.58 -4.38
N VAL A 882 17.79 8.31 -4.80
CA VAL A 882 18.29 7.95 -6.14
C VAL A 882 17.45 8.64 -7.22
N SER A 883 18.09 9.04 -8.32
CA SER A 883 17.42 9.73 -9.44
C SER A 883 16.38 8.84 -10.13
N PRO A 884 15.34 9.42 -10.77
CA PRO A 884 14.53 8.71 -11.75
C PRO A 884 15.42 8.03 -12.81
N GLY A 885 15.02 6.84 -13.26
CA GLY A 885 15.81 6.05 -14.22
C GLY A 885 16.99 5.30 -13.62
N THR A 886 17.16 5.27 -12.29
CA THR A 886 18.20 4.45 -11.65
C THR A 886 17.85 2.96 -11.77
N VAL A 887 18.71 2.19 -12.44
CA VAL A 887 18.63 0.74 -12.63
C VAL A 887 19.77 0.03 -11.88
N VAL A 888 19.45 -1.11 -11.27
CA VAL A 888 20.43 -2.07 -10.71
C VAL A 888 20.09 -3.48 -11.18
N ASP A 889 20.95 -4.06 -12.00
CA ASP A 889 20.73 -5.32 -12.72
C ASP A 889 21.95 -6.26 -12.73
N GLN A 890 22.85 -6.10 -11.74
CA GLN A 890 24.04 -6.94 -11.56
C GLN A 890 24.21 -7.42 -10.10
N THR A 891 24.69 -6.57 -9.18
CA THR A 891 25.14 -7.01 -7.84
C THR A 891 24.05 -7.66 -6.94
N ILE A 892 22.82 -7.14 -6.97
CA ILE A 892 21.76 -7.44 -5.97
C ILE A 892 20.52 -8.14 -6.55
N VAL A 893 20.65 -8.64 -7.78
CA VAL A 893 19.61 -9.34 -8.54
C VAL A 893 19.87 -10.84 -8.54
N HIS A 894 18.93 -11.64 -9.05
CA HIS A 894 19.04 -13.10 -9.01
C HIS A 894 20.22 -13.62 -9.86
N PRO A 895 20.92 -14.70 -9.45
CA PRO A 895 22.10 -15.20 -10.16
C PRO A 895 21.85 -15.67 -11.61
N GLN A 896 20.62 -16.05 -11.97
CA GLN A 896 20.30 -16.68 -13.26
C GLN A 896 19.11 -16.05 -14.00
N ASP A 897 18.03 -15.71 -13.30
CA ASP A 897 16.80 -15.15 -13.87
C ASP A 897 17.03 -13.75 -14.47
N PHE A 898 16.19 -13.32 -15.40
CA PHE A 898 16.20 -11.95 -15.91
C PHE A 898 15.43 -11.00 -14.99
N ASP A 899 16.09 -10.50 -13.94
CA ASP A 899 15.51 -9.51 -13.02
C ASP A 899 16.36 -8.23 -12.83
N PHE A 900 15.69 -7.13 -12.52
CA PHE A 900 16.31 -5.82 -12.26
C PHE A 900 15.48 -4.92 -11.34
N TYR A 901 16.14 -4.04 -10.59
CA TYR A 901 15.49 -2.98 -9.83
C TYR A 901 15.50 -1.69 -10.63
N LEU A 902 14.34 -1.06 -10.83
CA LEU A 902 14.19 0.25 -11.48
C LEU A 902 13.52 1.26 -10.54
N CYS A 903 14.19 2.37 -10.27
CA CYS A 903 13.58 3.54 -9.63
C CYS A 903 13.14 4.56 -10.69
N SER A 904 11.98 4.33 -11.28
CA SER A 904 11.40 5.15 -12.36
C SER A 904 10.98 6.57 -11.97
N HIS A 905 10.95 6.92 -10.68
CA HIS A 905 10.27 8.12 -10.16
C HIS A 905 11.13 8.90 -9.17
N HIS A 906 10.82 10.19 -9.01
CA HIS A 906 11.44 11.05 -8.01
C HIS A 906 10.77 10.88 -6.64
N GLY A 907 11.57 10.62 -5.60
CA GLY A 907 11.09 10.44 -4.23
C GLY A 907 11.00 11.74 -3.46
N THR A 908 9.86 12.45 -3.54
CA THR A 908 9.61 13.71 -2.84
C THR A 908 9.63 13.58 -1.30
N LEU A 909 9.28 12.41 -0.77
CA LEU A 909 9.07 12.19 0.66
C LEU A 909 9.54 10.81 1.11
N GLY A 910 10.34 10.77 2.17
CA GLY A 910 10.94 9.55 2.71
C GLY A 910 12.02 8.96 1.81
N THR A 911 12.20 7.64 1.90
CA THR A 911 13.15 6.89 1.06
C THR A 911 12.41 6.22 -0.10
N SER A 912 12.83 6.52 -1.33
CA SER A 912 12.34 5.91 -2.56
C SER A 912 12.39 4.38 -2.49
N LYS A 913 11.43 3.77 -3.18
CA LYS A 913 11.38 2.32 -3.35
C LYS A 913 11.44 2.03 -4.85
N PRO A 914 12.54 1.46 -5.38
CA PRO A 914 12.51 0.94 -6.75
C PRO A 914 11.42 -0.12 -6.85
N CYS A 915 10.92 -0.39 -8.05
CA CYS A 915 10.19 -1.61 -8.31
C CYS A 915 11.17 -2.67 -8.80
N HIS A 916 11.00 -3.91 -8.34
CA HIS A 916 11.75 -5.07 -8.79
C HIS A 916 10.97 -5.71 -9.93
N TYR A 917 11.56 -5.79 -11.11
CA TYR A 917 10.97 -6.44 -12.28
C TYR A 917 11.68 -7.76 -12.56
N THR A 918 10.93 -8.77 -12.96
CA THR A 918 11.45 -10.07 -13.42
C THR A 918 10.70 -10.46 -14.67
N VAL A 919 11.40 -10.62 -15.80
CA VAL A 919 10.79 -11.31 -16.95
C VAL A 919 10.88 -12.80 -16.66
N ILE A 920 9.74 -13.47 -16.73
CA ILE A 920 9.60 -14.90 -16.45
C ILE A 920 9.34 -15.70 -17.72
N TYR A 921 8.90 -15.06 -18.79
CA TYR A 921 8.72 -15.66 -20.11
C TYR A 921 8.99 -14.61 -21.18
N ASP A 922 9.70 -14.97 -22.25
CA ASP A 922 10.01 -14.04 -23.34
C ASP A 922 10.19 -14.74 -24.69
N GLU A 923 9.27 -14.48 -25.63
CA GLU A 923 9.38 -14.92 -27.03
C GLU A 923 9.90 -13.81 -27.97
N HIS A 924 9.99 -12.56 -27.50
CA HIS A 924 10.55 -11.46 -28.29
C HIS A 924 12.08 -11.47 -28.24
N GLY A 925 12.67 -11.94 -27.14
CA GLY A 925 14.12 -12.02 -26.96
C GLY A 925 14.76 -10.67 -26.64
N PHE A 926 14.18 -9.93 -25.69
CA PHE A 926 14.66 -8.61 -25.29
C PHE A 926 16.02 -8.67 -24.58
N SER A 927 16.91 -7.75 -24.92
CA SER A 927 18.05 -7.41 -24.06
C SER A 927 17.60 -6.69 -22.77
N SER A 928 18.46 -6.67 -21.76
CA SER A 928 18.28 -5.89 -20.53
C SER A 928 17.94 -4.43 -20.83
N ASP A 929 18.67 -3.79 -21.75
CA ASP A 929 18.46 -2.37 -22.07
C ASP A 929 17.14 -2.10 -22.81
N GLU A 930 16.64 -3.03 -23.64
CA GLU A 930 15.33 -2.88 -24.29
C GLU A 930 14.20 -2.96 -23.28
N MET A 931 14.13 -4.03 -22.47
CA MET A 931 13.05 -4.19 -21.49
C MET A 931 13.07 -3.07 -20.43
N GLN A 932 14.25 -2.70 -19.91
CA GLN A 932 14.39 -1.60 -18.95
C GLN A 932 13.92 -0.26 -19.55
N ARG A 933 14.23 0.01 -20.83
CA ARG A 933 13.82 1.23 -21.55
C ARG A 933 12.34 1.22 -21.93
N ILE A 934 11.76 0.07 -22.30
CA ILE A 934 10.30 -0.07 -22.52
C ILE A 934 9.55 0.28 -21.24
N ILE A 935 9.90 -0.35 -20.12
CA ILE A 935 9.23 -0.13 -18.83
C ILE A 935 9.41 1.32 -18.35
N TYR A 936 10.62 1.87 -18.43
CA TYR A 936 10.87 3.24 -18.00
C TYR A 936 10.17 4.28 -18.87
N ASN A 937 10.12 4.08 -20.21
CA ASN A 937 9.36 4.93 -21.11
C ASN A 937 7.87 4.87 -20.80
N LEU A 938 7.31 3.67 -20.63
CA LEU A 938 5.91 3.48 -20.24
C LEU A 938 5.58 4.19 -18.92
N CYS A 939 6.49 4.27 -17.94
CA CYS A 939 6.26 5.03 -16.70
C CYS A 939 5.93 6.53 -16.92
N TYR A 940 6.09 7.11 -18.11
CA TYR A 940 5.67 8.48 -18.45
C TYR A 940 4.25 8.57 -19.04
N THR A 941 3.61 7.47 -19.46
CA THR A 941 2.29 7.52 -20.13
C THR A 941 1.10 7.57 -19.16
N PHE A 942 1.33 7.60 -17.85
CA PHE A 942 0.28 7.59 -16.82
C PHE A 942 -0.52 8.89 -16.77
N ALA A 943 -1.71 8.88 -17.38
CA ALA A 943 -2.53 10.04 -17.67
C ALA A 943 -3.01 10.91 -16.46
N ARG A 944 -2.72 10.54 -15.20
CA ARG A 944 -3.23 11.25 -14.00
C ARG A 944 -2.27 12.32 -13.43
N CYS A 945 -1.03 12.43 -13.90
CA CYS A 945 -0.06 13.44 -13.43
C CYS A 945 1.05 13.71 -14.45
N THR A 946 1.76 14.84 -14.31
CA THR A 946 2.85 15.25 -15.21
C THR A 946 4.24 14.82 -14.73
N LYS A 947 4.35 13.57 -14.25
CA LYS A 947 5.60 13.01 -13.74
C LYS A 947 5.63 11.48 -13.89
N PRO A 948 6.81 10.87 -14.04
CA PRO A 948 6.92 9.43 -14.16
C PRO A 948 6.49 8.73 -12.87
N VAL A 949 5.78 7.61 -13.03
CA VAL A 949 5.21 6.84 -11.92
C VAL A 949 6.11 5.69 -11.45
N SER A 950 5.96 5.34 -10.17
CA SER A 950 6.68 4.28 -9.45
C SER A 950 6.30 2.84 -9.81
N LEU A 951 5.49 2.66 -10.85
CA LEU A 951 5.00 1.41 -11.42
C LEU A 951 4.79 1.64 -12.92
N VAL A 952 4.85 0.57 -13.71
CA VAL A 952 4.51 0.63 -15.14
C VAL A 952 2.98 0.81 -15.26
N PRO A 953 2.44 1.67 -16.15
CA PRO A 953 1.01 2.01 -16.14
C PRO A 953 0.04 0.85 -16.35
N PRO A 954 0.31 -0.23 -17.13
CA PRO A 954 -0.57 -1.39 -17.19
C PRO A 954 -0.90 -1.95 -15.79
N ILE A 955 0.12 -2.23 -14.96
CA ILE A 955 -0.09 -2.63 -13.56
C ILE A 955 -0.76 -1.51 -12.76
N TYR A 956 -0.29 -0.27 -12.87
CA TYR A 956 -0.85 0.81 -12.06
C TYR A 956 -2.32 1.12 -12.41
N TYR A 957 -2.80 0.75 -13.61
CA TYR A 957 -4.21 0.77 -13.97
C TYR A 957 -4.95 -0.48 -13.49
N ALA A 958 -4.33 -1.67 -13.50
CA ALA A 958 -4.88 -2.87 -12.88
C ALA A 958 -5.15 -2.67 -11.37
N ASP A 959 -4.20 -2.11 -10.60
CA ASP A 959 -4.38 -1.71 -9.18
C ASP A 959 -5.68 -0.90 -8.99
N LEU A 960 -5.91 0.10 -9.86
CA LEU A 960 -7.06 1.01 -9.76
C LEU A 960 -8.38 0.30 -10.09
N VAL A 961 -8.34 -0.70 -10.97
CA VAL A 961 -9.49 -1.49 -11.42
C VAL A 961 -9.84 -2.58 -10.41
N ALA A 962 -8.85 -3.28 -9.86
CA ALA A 962 -9.04 -4.28 -8.80
C ALA A 962 -9.60 -3.62 -7.53
N TYR A 963 -9.07 -2.45 -7.17
CA TYR A 963 -9.63 -1.60 -6.12
C TYR A 963 -11.06 -1.12 -6.45
N ARG A 964 -11.37 -0.80 -7.71
CA ARG A 964 -12.73 -0.39 -8.11
C ARG A 964 -13.72 -1.54 -7.97
N GLY A 965 -13.36 -2.75 -8.40
CA GLY A 965 -14.19 -3.94 -8.17
C GLY A 965 -14.36 -4.28 -6.69
N ARG A 966 -13.35 -4.04 -5.84
CA ARG A 966 -13.50 -4.15 -4.37
C ARG A 966 -14.59 -3.21 -3.84
N LEU A 967 -14.68 -1.98 -4.34
CA LEU A 967 -15.78 -1.06 -4.02
C LEU A 967 -17.14 -1.56 -4.51
N TYR A 968 -17.23 -2.22 -5.67
CA TYR A 968 -18.47 -2.84 -6.15
C TYR A 968 -18.91 -3.97 -5.20
N GLN A 969 -17.99 -4.86 -4.79
CA GLN A 969 -18.29 -5.90 -3.78
C GLN A 969 -18.80 -5.28 -2.47
N GLU A 970 -18.14 -4.23 -1.98
CA GLU A 970 -18.52 -3.57 -0.74
C GLU A 970 -19.85 -2.80 -0.84
N ALA A 971 -20.26 -2.37 -2.04
CA ALA A 971 -21.59 -1.83 -2.30
C ALA A 971 -22.63 -2.96 -2.27
N LEU A 972 -22.41 -4.04 -3.02
CA LEU A 972 -23.29 -5.21 -3.11
C LEU A 972 -23.56 -5.85 -1.73
N THR A 973 -22.52 -6.09 -0.93
CA THR A 973 -22.68 -6.62 0.43
C THR A 973 -23.33 -5.64 1.40
N GLY A 974 -23.32 -4.34 1.09
CA GLY A 974 -24.04 -3.31 1.85
C GLY A 974 -25.47 -3.08 1.37
N TYR A 975 -25.82 -3.51 0.15
CA TYR A 975 -27.13 -3.32 -0.47
C TYR A 975 -28.09 -4.50 -0.27
N SER A 976 -27.55 -5.71 0.03
CA SER A 976 -28.29 -6.98 0.15
C SER A 976 -29.73 -6.82 0.67
N PRO A 977 -30.74 -6.86 -0.21
CA PRO A 977 -32.12 -6.56 0.17
C PRO A 977 -32.70 -7.59 1.14
N LEU A 978 -33.53 -7.13 2.08
CA LEU A 978 -34.27 -7.95 3.04
C LEU A 978 -35.42 -8.78 2.42
N SER A 979 -35.31 -9.13 1.13
CA SER A 979 -36.42 -9.65 0.31
C SER A 979 -36.08 -10.85 -0.59
N ILE A 980 -34.84 -11.38 -0.57
CA ILE A 980 -34.43 -12.54 -1.40
C ILE A 980 -33.99 -13.75 -0.55
N ALA A 981 -33.80 -13.59 0.77
CA ALA A 981 -33.29 -14.64 1.66
C ALA A 981 -34.39 -15.59 2.23
N SER A 982 -35.52 -15.75 1.56
CA SER A 982 -36.71 -16.45 2.11
C SER A 982 -37.41 -17.39 1.11
N SER A 983 -36.65 -18.19 0.36
CA SER A 983 -37.18 -19.32 -0.43
C SER A 983 -36.14 -20.44 -0.71
N ALA A 984 -35.21 -20.71 0.22
CA ALA A 984 -34.15 -21.72 0.01
C ALA A 984 -33.74 -22.50 1.29
N SER A 985 -34.67 -23.28 1.85
CA SER A 985 -34.39 -24.40 2.78
C SER A 985 -35.61 -25.33 2.81
N VAL A 986 -35.53 -26.67 2.77
CA VAL A 986 -34.42 -27.56 3.17
C VAL A 986 -34.27 -28.74 2.19
N SER A 987 -33.03 -29.04 1.77
CA SER A 987 -32.52 -30.42 1.68
C SER A 987 -30.99 -30.39 1.60
N SER A 988 -30.30 -31.39 2.18
CA SER A 988 -28.84 -31.44 2.23
C SER A 988 -28.24 -32.04 0.94
N SER A 989 -28.53 -31.42 -0.20
CA SER A 989 -27.82 -31.66 -1.45
C SER A 989 -26.79 -30.55 -1.69
N THR A 990 -25.68 -30.89 -2.34
CA THR A 990 -24.59 -29.94 -2.62
C THR A 990 -25.01 -28.96 -3.72
N LEU A 991 -25.43 -27.75 -3.32
CA LEU A 991 -25.57 -26.62 -4.24
C LEU A 991 -24.24 -26.41 -4.97
N SER A 992 -24.25 -26.54 -6.29
CA SER A 992 -23.06 -26.41 -7.12
C SER A 992 -22.54 -24.96 -7.13
N PRO A 993 -21.22 -24.72 -7.15
CA PRO A 993 -20.65 -23.36 -7.13
C PRO A 993 -21.14 -22.43 -8.24
N SER A 994 -21.63 -23.00 -9.35
CA SER A 994 -22.09 -22.35 -10.57
C SER A 994 -23.33 -21.44 -10.43
N SER A 995 -24.17 -21.62 -9.42
CA SER A 995 -25.40 -20.82 -9.25
C SER A 995 -25.17 -19.51 -8.49
N ILE A 996 -24.12 -19.43 -7.67
CA ILE A 996 -23.71 -18.20 -6.96
C ILE A 996 -22.74 -17.38 -7.81
N SER A 997 -21.90 -18.03 -8.65
CA SER A 997 -20.95 -17.32 -9.51
C SER A 997 -21.65 -16.44 -10.56
N SER A 998 -22.65 -16.94 -11.26
CA SER A 998 -23.33 -16.23 -12.36
C SER A 998 -23.99 -14.91 -11.92
N PHE A 999 -24.74 -14.92 -10.81
CA PHE A 999 -25.33 -13.69 -10.25
C PHE A 999 -24.24 -12.72 -9.74
N SER A 1000 -23.09 -13.24 -9.30
CA SER A 1000 -21.95 -12.41 -8.92
C SER A 1000 -21.26 -11.74 -10.12
N GLU A 1001 -21.10 -12.41 -11.26
CA GLU A 1001 -20.39 -11.85 -12.41
C GLU A 1001 -21.15 -10.68 -13.07
N HIS A 1002 -22.47 -10.82 -13.24
CA HIS A 1002 -23.30 -9.74 -13.79
C HIS A 1002 -23.19 -8.44 -13.00
N ALA A 1003 -23.05 -8.53 -11.68
CA ALA A 1003 -22.95 -7.37 -10.78
C ALA A 1003 -21.60 -6.60 -10.88
N PHE A 1004 -20.59 -7.18 -11.54
CA PHE A 1004 -19.29 -6.56 -11.82
C PHE A 1004 -19.10 -6.22 -13.30
N LYS A 1005 -19.99 -6.69 -14.19
CA LYS A 1005 -19.95 -6.33 -15.60
C LYS A 1005 -20.18 -4.82 -15.75
N LEU A 1006 -19.27 -4.18 -16.46
CA LEU A 1006 -19.34 -2.74 -16.72
C LEU A 1006 -20.45 -2.46 -17.74
N HIS A 1007 -21.09 -1.30 -17.63
CA HIS A 1007 -22.06 -0.86 -18.62
C HIS A 1007 -21.34 -0.61 -19.97
N GLY A 1008 -21.92 -1.03 -21.10
CA GLY A 1008 -21.25 -1.01 -22.41
C GLY A 1008 -20.70 0.38 -22.84
N ASN A 1009 -21.40 1.46 -22.48
CA ASN A 1009 -20.92 2.85 -22.66
C ASN A 1009 -19.56 3.15 -22.00
N LEU A 1010 -19.14 2.37 -21.01
CA LEU A 1010 -18.00 2.63 -20.12
C LEU A 1010 -16.96 1.50 -20.06
N GLU A 1011 -17.31 0.27 -20.48
CA GLU A 1011 -16.42 -0.90 -20.41
C GLU A 1011 -15.08 -0.69 -21.16
N ASN A 1012 -15.10 0.15 -22.20
CA ASN A 1012 -13.94 0.48 -23.04
C ASN A 1012 -13.39 1.89 -22.77
N ALA A 1013 -13.78 2.52 -21.65
CA ALA A 1013 -13.33 3.84 -21.20
C ALA A 1013 -12.45 3.75 -19.94
N MET A 1014 -11.68 4.81 -19.64
CA MET A 1014 -10.80 4.85 -18.46
C MET A 1014 -11.55 5.28 -17.18
N PHE A 1015 -12.69 4.67 -16.86
CA PHE A 1015 -13.56 5.01 -15.71
C PHE A 1015 -12.84 4.95 -14.34
N PHE A 1016 -11.77 4.15 -14.26
CA PHE A 1016 -10.88 4.00 -13.11
C PHE A 1016 -10.00 5.24 -12.80
N CYS A 1017 -9.82 6.17 -13.74
CA CYS A 1017 -8.87 7.30 -13.62
C CYS A 1017 -9.17 8.30 -12.48
#